data_AF-A0A136PT43-F1
#
_entry.id   AF-A0A136PT43-F1
#
_cell.length_a   1.000
_cell.length_b   1.000
_cell.length_c   1.000
_cell.angle_alpha   90.00
_cell.angle_beta   90.00
_cell.angle_gamma   90.00
#
_symmetry.space_group_name_H-M   'P 1'
#
loop_
_entity.id
_entity.type
_entity.pdbx_description
1 polymer ?
#
loop_
_entity_poly.entity_id
_entity_poly.type
_entity_poly.pdbx_seq_one_letter_code
_entity_poly.pdbx_strand_id
1 'polypeptide(L)'
;MPSRRHTGSSDSPTTRPAAPAPDRQEAPTMTRPAWRDRLRPPATYDRSAVLTWTERISSVTHLFASLEYLTRRRDRQRGGANNWAVNRRTFHAQVPRITRALDLVADDRVATALHVSRAVSAAALWLPLSPRQRVAANAVLTGSQAALHAQHLYGSDGADQVSFLVQALTTLGRIGQRRPAVVDACLWFVALQSVLSYTVSGWAKLPSDTWRSGRALPGITRTLTYGDPQVWRLMQRYPRLTRLTAHGVLAMECAFPLAYAARGRPAPYLLAAAGAFHLVNARVMGLGRFFWAFTSTYPAVVYTTRPRARTAGRDGVRRDDTLPAAVAAAGLALFAAGQAARIRRRRLIERGRGDERTLTTTAGNVLSYRYAGGGDDRTGPVVLLESGLAATAEHWERIAAPLGERFTTVTYQRAGYGASRYTGGRGFRFETMVDDLVDLARHVSGDRPVVLVGHSLGGYLALLAAERLGPRVRGVALVDSSHPAELRRSLRQAEGGRALTSTLAIMPGSLRAGFGSLLPRAGWVDRMPEPVRRLALAQYRDPELWAAARREWSVVRDRFEDESVGLPRIDVPLVVVTAGRTARTDAVQADLHDEFAAAAPRAERYVVEDADHDEILTAADRAEEVVKILTAFVDDVTDPAAGHPEEER
;
A
#
# COMPACT_ATOMS: atom_id res chain seq x y z
N MET A 1 83.25 -6.45 -37.79
CA MET A 1 83.67 -7.84 -37.61
C MET A 1 82.52 -8.77 -37.96
N PRO A 2 82.81 -9.88 -38.66
CA PRO A 2 82.03 -10.41 -39.80
C PRO A 2 81.29 -11.71 -39.40
N SER A 3 80.57 -12.49 -40.22
CA SER A 3 80.60 -12.83 -41.65
C SER A 3 79.27 -13.58 -41.98
N ARG A 4 78.55 -13.33 -43.10
CA ARG A 4 78.73 -13.93 -44.46
C ARG A 4 78.59 -15.48 -44.43
N ARG A 5 77.82 -16.21 -45.27
CA ARG A 5 77.42 -16.15 -46.71
C ARG A 5 76.19 -17.09 -46.91
N HIS A 6 75.22 -16.86 -47.82
CA HIS A 6 75.22 -17.13 -49.29
C HIS A 6 75.57 -18.60 -49.64
N THR A 7 74.88 -19.40 -50.46
CA THR A 7 74.15 -19.25 -51.76
C THR A 7 73.31 -20.54 -51.96
N GLY A 8 72.22 -20.61 -52.73
CA GLY A 8 72.21 -20.72 -54.20
C GLY A 8 71.80 -22.14 -54.64
N SER A 9 71.05 -22.22 -55.74
CA SER A 9 70.17 -23.31 -56.21
C SER A 9 70.81 -24.50 -56.93
N SER A 10 69.94 -25.52 -57.16
CA SER A 10 69.83 -26.47 -58.28
C SER A 10 70.86 -27.59 -58.43
N ASP A 11 70.43 -28.85 -58.22
CA ASP A 11 70.13 -29.78 -59.33
C ASP A 11 69.77 -31.18 -58.81
N SER A 12 68.76 -31.79 -59.44
CA SER A 12 68.30 -33.16 -59.23
C SER A 12 69.06 -34.16 -60.12
N PRO A 13 69.17 -35.44 -59.70
CA PRO A 13 68.62 -36.48 -60.57
C PRO A 13 67.89 -37.63 -59.84
N THR A 14 66.96 -38.18 -60.60
CA THR A 14 65.98 -39.27 -60.42
C THR A 14 66.48 -40.63 -59.92
N THR A 15 65.55 -41.37 -59.25
CA THR A 15 65.25 -42.84 -59.18
C THR A 15 65.05 -43.28 -57.71
N ARG A 16 64.02 -43.98 -57.20
CA ARG A 16 62.93 -44.88 -57.66
C ARG A 16 61.72 -44.75 -56.68
N PRO A 17 60.51 -45.25 -57.01
CA PRO A 17 59.26 -44.88 -56.32
C PRO A 17 59.01 -45.67 -55.02
N ALA A 18 58.62 -44.97 -53.95
CA ALA A 18 58.04 -45.56 -52.76
C ALA A 18 56.51 -45.49 -52.83
N ALA A 19 55.86 -46.59 -52.43
CA ALA A 19 54.42 -46.82 -52.49
C ALA A 19 53.57 -45.69 -51.85
N PRO A 20 52.34 -45.42 -52.35
CA PRO A 20 51.50 -44.37 -51.80
C PRO A 20 51.00 -44.78 -50.41
N ALA A 21 51.28 -43.91 -49.42
CA ALA A 21 50.59 -43.96 -48.13
C ALA A 21 49.09 -43.67 -48.35
N PRO A 22 48.19 -44.33 -47.61
CA PRO A 22 46.77 -44.18 -47.82
C PRO A 22 46.31 -42.75 -47.48
N ASP A 23 45.50 -42.24 -48.40
CA ASP A 23 44.78 -40.97 -48.36
C ASP A 23 44.18 -40.72 -46.96
N ARG A 24 44.73 -39.75 -46.22
CA ARG A 24 44.01 -39.19 -45.06
C ARG A 24 42.90 -38.32 -45.63
N GLN A 25 41.74 -38.94 -45.85
CA GLN A 25 40.48 -38.23 -46.05
C GLN A 25 40.36 -37.15 -44.98
N GLU A 26 40.37 -35.89 -45.41
CA GLU A 26 39.92 -34.77 -44.60
C GLU A 26 38.52 -35.11 -44.08
N ALA A 27 38.41 -35.25 -42.76
CA ALA A 27 37.12 -35.44 -42.12
C ALA A 27 36.22 -34.26 -42.51
N PRO A 28 34.98 -34.50 -42.99
CA PRO A 28 34.07 -33.44 -43.38
C PRO A 28 33.88 -32.51 -42.18
N THR A 29 34.15 -31.23 -42.38
CA THR A 29 33.86 -30.19 -41.39
C THR A 29 32.38 -30.33 -41.03
N MET A 30 32.09 -30.86 -39.84
CA MET A 30 30.72 -31.00 -39.37
C MET A 30 30.07 -29.63 -39.39
N THR A 31 29.22 -29.40 -40.39
CA THR A 31 28.34 -28.25 -40.45
C THR A 31 27.56 -28.23 -39.14
N ARG A 32 27.72 -27.14 -38.38
CA ARG A 32 27.00 -26.96 -37.12
C ARG A 32 25.51 -27.21 -37.39
N PRO A 33 24.84 -28.05 -36.60
CA PRO A 33 23.45 -28.39 -36.86
C PRO A 33 22.55 -27.14 -36.93
N ALA A 34 21.82 -26.97 -38.03
CA ALA A 34 20.98 -25.80 -38.32
C ALA A 34 19.94 -25.47 -37.23
N TRP A 35 19.59 -26.44 -36.36
CA TRP A 35 18.69 -26.20 -35.22
C TRP A 35 19.31 -25.31 -34.14
N ARG A 36 20.64 -25.30 -33.98
CA ARG A 36 21.31 -24.41 -33.00
C ARG A 36 21.25 -22.95 -33.42
N ASP A 37 21.24 -22.66 -34.72
CA ASP A 37 21.03 -21.29 -35.22
C ASP A 37 19.55 -20.88 -35.19
N ARG A 38 18.61 -21.83 -35.29
CA ARG A 38 17.17 -21.57 -35.08
C ARG A 38 16.78 -21.26 -33.63
N LEU A 39 17.57 -21.71 -32.65
CA LEU A 39 17.39 -21.40 -31.23
C LEU A 39 18.10 -20.11 -30.79
N ARG A 40 18.91 -19.49 -31.66
CA ARG A 40 19.50 -18.18 -31.37
C ARG A 40 18.41 -17.11 -31.52
N PRO A 41 18.20 -16.26 -30.51
CA PRO A 41 17.30 -15.12 -30.67
C PRO A 41 17.75 -14.30 -31.89
N PRO A 42 16.81 -13.76 -32.69
CA PRO A 42 17.14 -13.07 -33.94
C PRO A 42 18.15 -11.95 -33.69
N ALA A 43 19.03 -11.75 -34.68
CA ALA A 43 20.12 -10.77 -34.59
C ALA A 43 19.59 -9.34 -34.37
N THR A 44 18.42 -9.03 -34.93
CA THR A 44 17.67 -7.80 -34.72
C THR A 44 16.18 -8.09 -34.51
N TYR A 45 15.51 -7.27 -33.70
CA TYR A 45 14.06 -7.30 -33.53
C TYR A 45 13.44 -6.16 -34.32
N ASP A 46 12.69 -6.50 -35.35
CA ASP A 46 11.93 -5.53 -36.14
C ASP A 46 10.73 -5.00 -35.34
N ARG A 47 10.56 -3.68 -35.28
CA ARG A 47 9.46 -3.00 -34.57
C ARG A 47 8.10 -3.49 -35.02
N SER A 48 7.93 -3.68 -36.34
CA SER A 48 6.66 -4.12 -36.90
C SER A 48 6.34 -5.56 -36.49
N ALA A 49 7.35 -6.43 -36.44
CA ALA A 49 7.20 -7.79 -35.94
C ALA A 49 6.82 -7.80 -34.44
N VAL A 50 7.45 -6.96 -33.62
CA VAL A 50 7.10 -6.82 -32.19
C VAL A 50 5.65 -6.38 -32.03
N LEU A 51 5.22 -5.31 -32.70
CA LEU A 51 3.82 -4.86 -32.68
C LEU A 51 2.84 -5.96 -33.11
N THR A 52 3.20 -6.73 -34.14
CA THR A 52 2.37 -7.83 -34.66
C THR A 52 2.15 -8.93 -33.64
N TRP A 53 3.20 -9.32 -32.92
CA TRP A 53 3.07 -10.34 -31.88
C TRP A 53 2.33 -9.81 -30.66
N THR A 54 2.60 -8.58 -30.23
CA THR A 54 1.90 -7.94 -29.12
C THR A 54 0.39 -7.86 -29.36
N GLU A 55 -0.05 -7.38 -30.53
CA GLU A 55 -1.49 -7.26 -30.85
C GLU A 55 -2.17 -8.63 -31.03
N ARG A 56 -1.49 -9.61 -31.65
CA ARG A 56 -2.05 -10.97 -31.84
C ARG A 56 -2.28 -11.73 -30.55
N ILE A 57 -1.31 -11.69 -29.64
CA ILE A 57 -1.44 -12.37 -28.35
C ILE A 57 -2.53 -11.69 -27.52
N SER A 58 -2.58 -10.35 -27.52
CA SER A 58 -3.63 -9.59 -26.84
C SER A 58 -5.02 -9.87 -27.39
N SER A 59 -5.15 -10.05 -28.71
CA SER A 59 -6.44 -10.29 -29.36
C SER A 59 -7.11 -11.59 -28.87
N VAL A 60 -6.35 -12.58 -28.39
CA VAL A 60 -6.90 -13.80 -27.80
C VAL A 60 -7.72 -13.49 -26.54
N THR A 61 -7.28 -12.54 -25.70
CA THR A 61 -8.06 -12.06 -24.55
C THR A 61 -9.38 -11.45 -24.99
N HIS A 62 -9.35 -10.61 -26.03
CA HIS A 62 -10.56 -9.98 -26.57
C HIS A 62 -11.53 -11.00 -27.17
N LEU A 63 -11.00 -12.04 -27.82
CA LEU A 63 -11.79 -13.15 -28.36
C LEU A 63 -12.50 -13.90 -27.23
N PHE A 64 -11.75 -14.36 -26.21
CA PHE A 64 -12.35 -15.08 -25.08
C PHE A 64 -13.38 -14.25 -24.33
N ALA A 65 -13.07 -12.99 -24.00
CA ALA A 65 -14.02 -12.10 -23.34
C ALA A 65 -15.32 -11.94 -24.14
N SER A 66 -15.23 -11.89 -25.48
CA SER A 66 -16.42 -11.76 -26.34
C SER A 66 -17.19 -13.07 -26.47
N LEU A 67 -16.51 -14.22 -26.54
CA LEU A 67 -17.18 -15.53 -26.56
C LEU A 67 -17.87 -15.83 -25.21
N GLU A 68 -17.24 -15.49 -24.09
CA GLU A 68 -17.84 -15.60 -22.75
C GLU A 68 -19.11 -14.75 -22.65
N TYR A 69 -19.06 -13.50 -23.13
CA TYR A 69 -20.24 -12.63 -23.17
C TYR A 69 -21.40 -13.21 -23.99
N LEU A 70 -21.09 -13.70 -25.18
CA LEU A 70 -22.08 -14.23 -26.12
C LEU A 70 -22.70 -15.55 -25.61
N THR A 71 -21.97 -16.32 -24.81
CA THR A 71 -22.44 -17.60 -24.26
C THR A 71 -23.12 -17.46 -22.89
N ARG A 72 -22.76 -16.47 -22.07
CA ARG A 72 -23.29 -16.28 -20.70
C ARG A 72 -24.42 -15.25 -20.63
N ARG A 73 -25.54 -15.52 -21.30
CA ARG A 73 -26.71 -14.61 -21.28
C ARG A 73 -27.27 -14.37 -19.87
N ARG A 74 -27.20 -15.37 -18.98
CA ARG A 74 -27.73 -15.30 -17.61
C ARG A 74 -27.15 -14.14 -16.79
N ASP A 75 -25.91 -13.76 -17.04
CA ASP A 75 -25.20 -12.73 -16.25
C ASP A 75 -25.77 -11.33 -16.53
N ARG A 76 -26.52 -11.16 -17.64
CA ARG A 76 -27.05 -9.89 -18.13
C ARG A 76 -28.57 -9.77 -18.02
N GLN A 77 -29.25 -10.86 -17.69
CA GLN A 77 -30.68 -10.88 -17.46
C GLN A 77 -31.04 -10.32 -16.07
N ARG A 78 -32.33 -10.16 -15.78
CA ARG A 78 -32.81 -9.69 -14.47
C ARG A 78 -32.28 -10.60 -13.36
N GLY A 79 -31.66 -10.03 -12.34
CA GLY A 79 -30.98 -10.77 -11.26
C GLY A 79 -29.52 -11.16 -11.55
N GLY A 80 -29.03 -10.98 -12.78
CA GLY A 80 -27.62 -11.19 -13.14
C GLY A 80 -26.71 -10.04 -12.68
N ALA A 81 -25.44 -10.37 -12.42
CA ALA A 81 -24.45 -9.43 -11.89
C ALA A 81 -24.15 -8.25 -12.84
N ASN A 82 -24.29 -8.42 -14.16
CA ASN A 82 -24.03 -7.40 -15.17
C ASN A 82 -25.31 -6.87 -15.83
N ASN A 83 -26.43 -6.87 -15.08
CA ASN A 83 -27.65 -6.25 -15.57
C ASN A 83 -27.51 -4.72 -15.66
N TRP A 84 -27.64 -4.18 -16.88
CA TRP A 84 -27.55 -2.74 -17.13
C TRP A 84 -28.54 -1.91 -16.31
N ALA A 85 -29.76 -2.40 -16.05
CA ALA A 85 -30.75 -1.68 -15.26
C ALA A 85 -30.27 -1.35 -13.83
N VAL A 86 -29.37 -2.18 -13.29
CA VAL A 86 -28.72 -1.97 -11.99
C VAL A 86 -27.50 -1.07 -12.14
N ASN A 87 -26.57 -1.44 -13.05
CA ASN A 87 -25.31 -0.73 -13.28
C ASN A 87 -25.51 0.74 -13.70
N ARG A 88 -26.59 1.03 -14.44
CA ARG A 88 -26.98 2.37 -14.87
C ARG A 88 -27.10 3.36 -13.72
N ARG A 89 -27.56 2.92 -12.53
CA ARG A 89 -27.74 3.80 -11.36
C ARG A 89 -26.43 4.40 -10.87
N THR A 90 -25.35 3.60 -10.90
CA THR A 90 -24.00 4.04 -10.52
C THR A 90 -23.51 5.18 -11.40
N PHE A 91 -23.72 5.08 -12.72
CA PHE A 91 -23.29 6.11 -13.67
C PHE A 91 -24.22 7.31 -13.72
N HIS A 92 -25.53 7.11 -13.57
CA HIS A 92 -26.51 8.20 -13.56
C HIS A 92 -26.27 9.16 -12.39
N ALA A 93 -25.87 8.65 -11.23
CA ALA A 93 -25.54 9.47 -10.07
C ALA A 93 -24.30 10.37 -10.30
N GLN A 94 -23.39 9.97 -11.19
CA GLN A 94 -22.13 10.67 -11.43
C GLN A 94 -22.16 11.57 -12.68
N VAL A 95 -22.69 11.08 -13.81
CA VAL A 95 -22.65 11.80 -15.10
C VAL A 95 -23.88 11.53 -15.98
N PRO A 96 -25.02 12.23 -15.75
CA PRO A 96 -26.31 11.94 -16.42
C PRO A 96 -26.30 12.03 -17.95
N ARG A 97 -25.44 12.90 -18.53
CA ARG A 97 -25.33 13.07 -19.99
C ARG A 97 -24.68 11.89 -20.69
N ILE A 98 -23.75 11.21 -20.02
CA ILE A 98 -23.06 10.03 -20.57
C ILE A 98 -23.99 8.81 -20.55
N THR A 99 -24.92 8.75 -19.58
CA THR A 99 -25.87 7.65 -19.43
C THR A 99 -26.68 7.37 -20.69
N ARG A 100 -27.09 8.39 -21.46
CA ARG A 100 -27.85 8.18 -22.72
C ARG A 100 -27.04 7.46 -23.80
N ALA A 101 -25.76 7.79 -23.93
CA ALA A 101 -24.88 7.08 -24.87
C ALA A 101 -24.63 5.64 -24.41
N LEU A 102 -24.48 5.43 -23.10
CA LEU A 102 -24.32 4.09 -22.54
C LEU A 102 -25.59 3.24 -22.66
N ASP A 103 -26.78 3.85 -22.56
CA ASP A 103 -28.07 3.18 -22.79
C ASP A 103 -28.14 2.60 -24.22
N LEU A 104 -27.63 3.31 -25.23
CA LEU A 104 -27.54 2.79 -26.60
C LEU A 104 -26.58 1.61 -26.71
N VAL A 105 -25.38 1.73 -26.12
CA VAL A 105 -24.39 0.64 -26.15
C VAL A 105 -24.92 -0.57 -25.38
N ALA A 106 -25.77 -0.37 -24.36
CA ALA A 106 -26.29 -1.41 -23.48
C ALA A 106 -27.52 -2.12 -24.01
N ASP A 107 -28.07 -1.66 -25.14
CA ASP A 107 -29.02 -2.44 -25.90
C ASP A 107 -28.42 -3.80 -26.28
N ASP A 108 -29.17 -4.89 -26.05
CA ASP A 108 -28.67 -6.26 -26.22
C ASP A 108 -28.24 -6.54 -27.66
N ARG A 109 -28.90 -5.92 -28.65
CA ARG A 109 -28.53 -6.08 -30.07
C ARG A 109 -27.24 -5.34 -30.38
N VAL A 110 -27.11 -4.10 -29.89
CA VAL A 110 -25.90 -3.29 -30.08
C VAL A 110 -24.70 -3.95 -29.40
N ALA A 111 -24.85 -4.34 -28.13
CA ALA A 111 -23.79 -5.01 -27.38
C ALA A 111 -23.40 -6.35 -28.03
N THR A 112 -24.36 -7.16 -28.48
CA THR A 112 -24.09 -8.40 -29.21
C THR A 112 -23.33 -8.12 -30.51
N ALA A 113 -23.75 -7.13 -31.31
CA ALA A 113 -23.04 -6.75 -32.53
C ALA A 113 -21.60 -6.28 -32.24
N LEU A 114 -21.39 -5.51 -31.17
CA LEU A 114 -20.06 -5.12 -30.71
C LEU A 114 -19.21 -6.34 -30.32
N HIS A 115 -19.75 -7.31 -29.59
CA HIS A 115 -19.01 -8.53 -29.25
C HIS A 115 -18.72 -9.44 -30.45
N VAL A 116 -19.64 -9.55 -31.40
CA VAL A 116 -19.39 -10.28 -32.66
C VAL A 116 -18.28 -9.59 -33.46
N SER A 117 -18.36 -8.27 -33.65
CA SER A 117 -17.32 -7.51 -34.35
C SER A 117 -15.95 -7.60 -33.66
N ARG A 118 -15.92 -7.64 -32.33
CA ARG A 118 -14.71 -7.91 -31.54
C ARG A 118 -14.16 -9.30 -31.82
N ALA A 119 -14.99 -10.35 -31.76
CA ALA A 119 -14.55 -11.72 -32.02
C ALA A 119 -13.97 -11.86 -33.44
N VAL A 120 -14.64 -11.30 -34.44
CA VAL A 120 -14.17 -11.28 -35.84
C VAL A 120 -12.86 -10.52 -35.98
N SER A 121 -12.75 -9.31 -35.41
CA SER A 121 -11.54 -8.49 -35.48
C SER A 121 -10.35 -9.18 -34.80
N ALA A 122 -10.59 -9.82 -33.65
CA ALA A 122 -9.58 -10.55 -32.91
C ALA A 122 -9.05 -11.76 -33.69
N ALA A 123 -9.94 -12.52 -34.33
CA ALA A 123 -9.56 -13.64 -35.21
C ALA A 123 -8.83 -13.14 -36.46
N ALA A 124 -9.29 -12.05 -37.07
CA ALA A 124 -8.69 -11.49 -38.28
C ALA A 124 -7.22 -11.08 -38.10
N LEU A 125 -6.80 -10.62 -36.90
CA LEU A 125 -5.41 -10.23 -36.62
C LEU A 125 -4.38 -11.38 -36.80
N TRP A 126 -4.84 -12.64 -36.75
CA TRP A 126 -4.02 -13.82 -37.01
C TRP A 126 -3.79 -14.08 -38.51
N LEU A 127 -4.62 -13.50 -39.38
CA LEU A 127 -4.48 -13.59 -40.84
C LEU A 127 -3.37 -12.64 -41.37
N PRO A 128 -2.90 -12.84 -42.62
CA PRO A 128 -1.97 -11.92 -43.28
C PRO A 128 -2.70 -10.64 -43.72
N LEU A 129 -2.87 -9.69 -42.79
CA LEU A 129 -3.53 -8.40 -43.03
C LEU A 129 -2.55 -7.30 -43.47
N SER A 130 -3.02 -6.39 -44.33
CA SER A 130 -2.35 -5.13 -44.65
C SER A 130 -2.30 -4.18 -43.42
N PRO A 131 -1.40 -3.18 -43.39
CA PRO A 131 -1.31 -2.26 -42.28
C PRO A 131 -2.62 -1.52 -41.96
N ARG A 132 -3.39 -1.12 -42.99
CA ARG A 132 -4.69 -0.44 -42.81
C ARG A 132 -5.73 -1.37 -42.18
N GLN A 133 -5.77 -2.63 -42.60
CA GLN A 133 -6.68 -3.64 -42.03
C GLN A 133 -6.34 -3.94 -40.57
N ARG A 134 -5.05 -4.01 -40.21
CA ARG A 134 -4.62 -4.15 -38.81
C ARG A 134 -5.05 -2.97 -37.95
N VAL A 135 -4.87 -1.73 -38.44
CA VAL A 135 -5.38 -0.53 -37.74
C VAL A 135 -6.88 -0.63 -37.52
N ALA A 136 -7.65 -0.99 -38.54
CA ALA A 136 -9.11 -1.11 -38.42
C ALA A 136 -9.52 -2.17 -37.38
N ALA A 137 -8.93 -3.38 -37.44
CA ALA A 137 -9.22 -4.44 -36.48
C ALA A 137 -8.84 -4.03 -35.04
N ASN A 138 -7.65 -3.45 -34.85
CA ASN A 138 -7.18 -2.96 -33.56
C ASN A 138 -8.08 -1.82 -33.02
N ALA A 139 -8.53 -0.91 -33.88
CA ALA A 139 -9.42 0.20 -33.52
C ALA A 139 -10.80 -0.29 -33.10
N VAL A 140 -11.35 -1.31 -33.78
CA VAL A 140 -12.60 -1.96 -33.35
C VAL A 140 -12.44 -2.55 -31.95
N LEU A 141 -11.37 -3.30 -31.70
CA LEU A 141 -11.13 -3.91 -30.38
C LEU A 141 -10.96 -2.86 -29.27
N THR A 142 -10.24 -1.78 -29.55
CA THR A 142 -10.02 -0.68 -28.61
C THR A 142 -11.29 0.11 -28.32
N GLY A 143 -11.95 0.61 -29.38
CA GLY A 143 -13.14 1.46 -29.26
C GLY A 143 -14.32 0.73 -28.63
N SER A 144 -14.56 -0.52 -29.05
CA SER A 144 -15.62 -1.34 -28.46
C SER A 144 -15.36 -1.66 -26.99
N GLN A 145 -14.10 -1.87 -26.57
CA GLN A 145 -13.79 -2.12 -25.16
C GLN A 145 -14.09 -0.89 -24.30
N ALA A 146 -13.70 0.30 -24.76
CA ALA A 146 -14.01 1.55 -24.07
C ALA A 146 -15.52 1.77 -23.94
N ALA A 147 -16.27 1.50 -25.01
CA ALA A 147 -17.73 1.60 -25.01
C ALA A 147 -18.40 0.60 -24.06
N LEU A 148 -17.93 -0.64 -24.03
CA LEU A 148 -18.51 -1.73 -23.24
C LEU A 148 -18.07 -1.73 -21.77
N HIS A 149 -17.10 -0.91 -21.38
CA HIS A 149 -16.53 -0.93 -20.02
C HIS A 149 -17.60 -0.70 -18.94
N ALA A 150 -18.51 0.25 -19.16
CA ALA A 150 -19.57 0.57 -18.20
C ALA A 150 -20.55 -0.59 -17.94
N GLN A 151 -20.70 -1.51 -18.89
CA GLN A 151 -21.60 -2.65 -18.76
C GLN A 151 -20.98 -3.83 -18.00
N HIS A 152 -19.66 -3.86 -17.90
CA HIS A 152 -18.88 -4.97 -17.34
C HIS A 152 -18.26 -4.63 -15.98
N LEU A 153 -18.89 -3.74 -15.21
CA LEU A 153 -18.49 -3.37 -13.85
C LEU A 153 -18.10 -4.61 -13.01
N TYR A 154 -18.85 -5.71 -13.14
CA TYR A 154 -18.57 -6.97 -12.46
C TYR A 154 -17.97 -7.97 -13.46
N GLY A 155 -16.66 -7.91 -13.66
CA GLY A 155 -15.93 -8.80 -14.57
C GLY A 155 -14.77 -8.14 -15.32
N SER A 156 -14.68 -6.81 -15.29
CA SER A 156 -13.52 -6.05 -15.80
C SER A 156 -12.33 -6.17 -14.84
N ASP A 157 -11.58 -7.25 -15.00
CA ASP A 157 -10.41 -7.56 -14.18
C ASP A 157 -9.10 -6.97 -14.78
N GLY A 158 -7.97 -7.29 -14.16
CA GLY A 158 -6.67 -6.83 -14.64
C GLY A 158 -6.33 -7.31 -16.06
N ALA A 159 -6.88 -8.44 -16.52
CA ALA A 159 -6.65 -8.92 -17.88
C ALA A 159 -7.32 -8.03 -18.92
N ASP A 160 -8.55 -7.55 -18.65
CA ASP A 160 -9.24 -6.60 -19.52
C ASP A 160 -8.53 -5.24 -19.56
N GLN A 161 -8.02 -4.76 -18.43
CA GLN A 161 -7.27 -3.51 -18.39
C GLN A 161 -5.96 -3.60 -19.20
N VAL A 162 -5.21 -4.69 -19.03
CA VAL A 162 -3.96 -4.91 -19.78
C VAL A 162 -4.24 -5.11 -21.27
N SER A 163 -5.25 -5.90 -21.64
CA SER A 163 -5.57 -6.12 -23.06
C SER A 163 -6.03 -4.83 -23.74
N PHE A 164 -6.88 -4.03 -23.08
CA PHE A 164 -7.25 -2.69 -23.57
C PHE A 164 -6.03 -1.82 -23.85
N LEU A 165 -5.14 -1.72 -22.86
CA LEU A 165 -3.94 -0.89 -22.93
C LEU A 165 -3.04 -1.32 -24.08
N VAL A 166 -2.79 -2.62 -24.20
CA VAL A 166 -1.98 -3.19 -25.29
C VAL A 166 -2.64 -2.94 -26.64
N GLN A 167 -3.94 -3.17 -26.75
CA GLN A 167 -4.68 -3.02 -28.00
C GLN A 167 -4.77 -1.55 -28.45
N ALA A 168 -4.92 -0.62 -27.51
CA ALA A 168 -4.91 0.82 -27.76
C ALA A 168 -3.52 1.29 -28.24
N LEU A 169 -2.45 0.87 -27.56
CA LEU A 169 -1.08 1.27 -27.90
C LEU A 169 -0.60 0.65 -29.21
N THR A 170 -1.01 -0.57 -29.52
CA THR A 170 -0.74 -1.15 -30.84
C THR A 170 -1.55 -0.46 -31.93
N THR A 171 -2.79 -0.02 -31.67
CA THR A 171 -3.55 0.85 -32.60
C THR A 171 -2.78 2.14 -32.90
N LEU A 172 -2.34 2.86 -31.85
CA LEU A 172 -1.58 4.11 -31.99
C LEU A 172 -0.24 3.90 -32.68
N GLY A 173 0.50 2.85 -32.32
CA GLY A 173 1.77 2.49 -32.95
C GLY A 173 1.60 2.18 -34.44
N ARG A 174 0.51 1.50 -34.84
CA ARG A 174 0.20 1.21 -36.24
C ARG A 174 -0.18 2.47 -37.04
N ILE A 175 -0.99 3.36 -36.47
CA ILE A 175 -1.33 4.65 -37.09
C ILE A 175 -0.06 5.50 -37.27
N GLY A 176 0.78 5.54 -36.23
CA GLY A 176 2.02 6.30 -36.17
C GLY A 176 3.22 5.62 -36.81
N GLN A 177 3.07 4.48 -37.49
CA GLN A 177 4.19 3.62 -37.91
C GLN A 177 5.21 4.30 -38.84
N ARG A 178 4.83 5.42 -39.49
CA ARG A 178 5.73 6.25 -40.30
C ARG A 178 6.77 7.01 -39.47
N ARG A 179 6.56 7.14 -38.16
CA ARG A 179 7.47 7.80 -37.20
C ARG A 179 7.96 6.74 -36.22
N PRO A 180 9.15 6.14 -36.40
CA PRO A 180 9.67 5.07 -35.55
C PRO A 180 9.65 5.41 -34.05
N ALA A 181 9.90 6.67 -33.69
CA ALA A 181 9.82 7.16 -32.31
C ALA A 181 8.44 6.96 -31.66
N VAL A 182 7.34 7.07 -32.41
CA VAL A 182 5.98 6.84 -31.90
C VAL A 182 5.77 5.37 -31.57
N VAL A 183 6.24 4.47 -32.43
CA VAL A 183 6.18 3.03 -32.20
C VAL A 183 7.02 2.65 -30.98
N ASP A 184 8.23 3.18 -30.88
CA ASP A 184 9.14 2.93 -29.77
C ASP A 184 8.56 3.43 -28.45
N ALA A 185 7.94 4.61 -28.44
CA ALA A 185 7.23 5.13 -27.28
C ALA A 185 6.07 4.20 -26.84
N CYS A 186 5.27 3.70 -27.78
CA CYS A 186 4.19 2.76 -27.48
C CYS A 186 4.71 1.44 -26.90
N LEU A 187 5.78 0.87 -27.48
CA LEU A 187 6.40 -0.36 -27.00
C LEU A 187 7.08 -0.18 -25.64
N TRP A 188 7.76 0.95 -25.43
CA TRP A 188 8.30 1.34 -24.13
C TRP A 188 7.21 1.44 -23.08
N PHE A 189 6.09 2.06 -23.40
CA PHE A 189 4.97 2.17 -22.48
C PHE A 189 4.42 0.79 -22.10
N VAL A 190 4.14 -0.10 -23.07
CA VAL A 190 3.69 -1.48 -22.78
C VAL A 190 4.69 -2.22 -21.88
N ALA A 191 5.98 -2.10 -22.18
CA ALA A 191 7.02 -2.78 -21.42
C ALA A 191 7.13 -2.24 -19.98
N LEU A 192 7.12 -0.92 -19.80
CA LEU A 192 7.17 -0.27 -18.48
C LEU A 192 5.93 -0.62 -17.65
N GLN A 193 4.74 -0.67 -18.26
CA GLN A 193 3.52 -1.13 -17.58
C GLN A 193 3.62 -2.58 -17.12
N SER A 194 4.22 -3.45 -17.93
CA SER A 194 4.47 -4.84 -17.53
C SER A 194 5.43 -4.92 -16.34
N VAL A 195 6.53 -4.16 -16.37
CA VAL A 195 7.49 -4.11 -15.25
C VAL A 195 6.81 -3.60 -13.99
N LEU A 196 6.07 -2.50 -14.10
CA LEU A 196 5.36 -1.89 -12.97
C LEU A 196 4.36 -2.87 -12.36
N SER A 197 3.59 -3.58 -13.19
CA SER A 197 2.58 -4.54 -12.74
C SER A 197 3.16 -5.64 -11.86
N TYR A 198 4.26 -6.27 -12.27
CA TYR A 198 4.93 -7.29 -11.46
C TYR A 198 5.62 -6.69 -10.23
N THR A 199 6.33 -5.57 -10.40
CA THR A 199 7.10 -4.95 -9.32
C THR A 199 6.20 -4.47 -8.18
N VAL A 200 5.15 -3.71 -8.50
CA VAL A 200 4.23 -3.17 -7.48
C VAL A 200 3.52 -4.31 -6.76
N SER A 201 3.09 -5.35 -7.48
CA SER A 201 2.50 -6.55 -6.87
C SER A 201 3.45 -7.19 -5.86
N GLY A 202 4.70 -7.47 -6.24
CA GLY A 202 5.68 -8.12 -5.35
C GLY A 202 6.00 -7.29 -4.12
N TRP A 203 6.29 -6.01 -4.32
CA TRP A 203 6.67 -5.10 -3.24
C TRP A 203 5.50 -4.74 -2.31
N ALA A 204 4.26 -4.74 -2.80
CA ALA A 204 3.08 -4.57 -1.96
C ALA A 204 2.81 -5.82 -1.09
N LYS A 205 3.12 -7.01 -1.59
CA LYS A 205 2.96 -8.28 -0.85
C LYS A 205 4.09 -8.52 0.16
N LEU A 206 5.30 -8.01 -0.11
CA LEU A 206 6.50 -8.30 0.68
C LEU A 206 6.38 -7.98 2.19
N PRO A 207 5.77 -6.85 2.62
CA PRO A 207 5.58 -6.56 4.04
C PRO A 207 4.56 -7.47 4.73
N SER A 208 3.71 -8.18 3.98
CA SER A 208 2.62 -8.98 4.54
C SER A 208 3.12 -10.27 5.17
N ASP A 209 2.85 -10.45 6.47
CA ASP A 209 3.14 -11.68 7.21
C ASP A 209 2.48 -12.91 6.57
N THR A 210 1.28 -12.73 6.01
CA THR A 210 0.52 -13.78 5.32
C THR A 210 1.28 -14.31 4.10
N TRP A 211 1.92 -13.42 3.33
CA TRP A 211 2.76 -13.80 2.20
C TRP A 211 4.10 -14.37 2.65
N ARG A 212 4.77 -13.75 3.64
CA ARG A 212 6.07 -14.21 4.16
C ARG A 212 6.00 -15.58 4.85
N SER A 213 4.89 -15.88 5.53
CA SER A 213 4.66 -17.17 6.19
C SER A 213 4.24 -18.29 5.22
N GLY A 214 3.80 -17.94 4.00
CA GLY A 214 3.25 -18.87 3.01
C GLY A 214 1.74 -19.13 3.14
N ARG A 215 1.07 -18.50 4.13
CA ARG A 215 -0.38 -18.69 4.37
C ARG A 215 -1.28 -18.08 3.30
N ALA A 216 -0.75 -17.17 2.48
CA ALA A 216 -1.50 -16.53 1.40
C ALA A 216 -2.05 -17.55 0.39
N LEU A 217 -1.25 -18.52 -0.05
CA LEU A 217 -1.66 -19.46 -1.10
C LEU A 217 -2.80 -20.40 -0.66
N PRO A 218 -2.76 -21.04 0.54
CA PRO A 218 -3.93 -21.76 1.07
C PRO A 218 -5.14 -20.86 1.26
N GLY A 219 -4.92 -19.61 1.67
CA GLY A 219 -5.98 -18.62 1.86
C GLY A 219 -6.73 -18.26 0.58
N ILE A 220 -6.03 -18.25 -0.57
CA ILE A 220 -6.62 -18.02 -1.90
C ILE A 220 -7.28 -19.30 -2.42
N THR A 221 -6.56 -20.43 -2.35
CA THR A 221 -7.00 -21.70 -2.94
C THR A 221 -8.18 -22.35 -2.22
N ARG A 222 -8.50 -21.92 -0.99
CA ARG A 222 -9.70 -22.36 -0.25
C ARG A 222 -10.99 -21.62 -0.66
N THR A 223 -10.90 -20.56 -1.46
CA THR A 223 -12.07 -19.73 -1.80
C THR A 223 -12.99 -20.44 -2.79
N LEU A 224 -14.30 -20.14 -2.74
CA LEU A 224 -15.26 -20.70 -3.69
C LEU A 224 -15.08 -20.14 -5.10
N THR A 225 -14.66 -18.88 -5.21
CA THR A 225 -14.61 -18.16 -6.51
C THR A 225 -13.36 -18.47 -7.31
N TYR A 226 -12.19 -18.56 -6.66
CA TYR A 226 -10.89 -18.69 -7.33
C TYR A 226 -10.07 -19.88 -6.82
N GLY A 227 -10.65 -20.71 -5.95
CA GLY A 227 -9.96 -21.85 -5.34
C GLY A 227 -10.11 -23.15 -6.11
N ASP A 228 -9.18 -24.07 -5.85
CA ASP A 228 -9.23 -25.46 -6.30
C ASP A 228 -9.10 -26.35 -5.05
N PRO A 229 -10.15 -27.10 -4.67
CA PRO A 229 -10.16 -27.91 -3.45
C PRO A 229 -9.07 -28.99 -3.40
N GLN A 230 -8.59 -29.45 -4.56
CA GLN A 230 -7.49 -30.43 -4.62
C GLN A 230 -6.16 -29.73 -4.35
N VAL A 231 -5.94 -28.57 -4.95
CA VAL A 231 -4.72 -27.76 -4.74
C VAL A 231 -4.65 -27.28 -3.29
N TRP A 232 -5.76 -26.83 -2.71
CA TRP A 232 -5.82 -26.44 -1.31
C TRP A 232 -5.41 -27.59 -0.37
N ARG A 233 -5.97 -28.79 -0.57
CA ARG A 233 -5.60 -30.00 0.19
C ARG A 233 -4.12 -30.35 0.04
N LEU A 234 -3.58 -30.23 -1.18
CA LEU A 234 -2.15 -30.45 -1.44
C LEU A 234 -1.28 -29.44 -0.68
N MET A 235 -1.65 -28.16 -0.70
CA MET A 235 -0.92 -27.11 -0.02
C MET A 235 -0.91 -27.28 1.51
N GLN A 236 -2.00 -27.79 2.09
CA GLN A 236 -2.06 -28.15 3.50
C GLN A 236 -1.18 -29.36 3.83
N ARG A 237 -1.14 -30.36 2.94
CA ARG A 237 -0.30 -31.56 3.11
C ARG A 237 1.19 -31.26 3.04
N TYR A 238 1.61 -30.28 2.22
CA TYR A 238 3.02 -29.94 2.00
C TYR A 238 3.36 -28.48 2.35
N PRO A 239 3.29 -28.07 3.63
CA PRO A 239 3.41 -26.67 4.04
C PRO A 239 4.77 -26.04 3.73
N ARG A 240 5.86 -26.83 3.75
CA ARG A 240 7.20 -26.34 3.37
C ARG A 240 7.26 -25.98 1.88
N LEU A 241 6.68 -26.82 1.02
CA LEU A 241 6.62 -26.56 -0.42
C LEU A 241 5.72 -25.36 -0.72
N THR A 242 4.56 -25.28 -0.06
CA THR A 242 3.66 -24.11 -0.16
C THR A 242 4.37 -22.80 0.17
N ARG A 243 5.15 -22.78 1.25
CA ARG A 243 5.95 -21.62 1.64
C ARG A 243 7.00 -21.28 0.57
N LEU A 244 7.72 -22.28 0.06
CA LEU A 244 8.70 -22.08 -1.01
C LEU A 244 8.03 -21.54 -2.29
N THR A 245 6.85 -22.03 -2.66
CA THR A 245 6.07 -21.51 -3.79
C THR A 245 5.68 -20.04 -3.58
N ALA A 246 5.20 -19.69 -2.38
CA ALA A 246 4.86 -18.29 -2.06
C ALA A 246 6.09 -17.38 -2.15
N HIS A 247 7.24 -17.82 -1.63
CA HIS A 247 8.51 -17.10 -1.75
C HIS A 247 8.99 -17.00 -3.19
N GLY A 248 8.78 -18.03 -4.00
CA GLY A 248 9.10 -18.02 -5.44
C GLY A 248 8.30 -16.96 -6.20
N VAL A 249 6.99 -16.84 -5.92
CA VAL A 249 6.15 -15.77 -6.51
C VAL A 249 6.66 -14.39 -6.09
N LEU A 250 6.92 -14.19 -4.80
CA LEU A 250 7.48 -12.92 -4.29
C LEU A 250 8.83 -12.59 -4.95
N ALA A 251 9.74 -13.55 -5.03
CA ALA A 251 11.05 -13.37 -5.61
C ALA A 251 10.95 -12.99 -7.09
N MET A 252 10.11 -13.69 -7.87
CA MET A 252 9.88 -13.38 -9.27
C MET A 252 9.31 -11.97 -9.47
N GLU A 253 8.26 -11.62 -8.72
CA GLU A 253 7.59 -10.31 -8.83
C GLU A 253 8.53 -9.16 -8.41
N CYS A 254 9.24 -9.30 -7.28
CA CYS A 254 10.18 -8.28 -6.79
C CYS A 254 11.43 -8.15 -7.66
N ALA A 255 11.90 -9.24 -8.28
CA ALA A 255 13.08 -9.24 -9.14
C ALA A 255 12.78 -8.84 -10.59
N PHE A 256 11.52 -8.65 -10.96
CA PHE A 256 11.15 -8.34 -12.35
C PHE A 256 11.84 -7.10 -12.95
N PRO A 257 12.13 -6.01 -12.21
CA PRO A 257 12.96 -4.89 -12.71
C PRO A 257 14.34 -5.31 -13.22
N LEU A 258 14.90 -6.40 -12.69
CA LEU A 258 16.18 -6.96 -13.14
C LEU A 258 16.12 -7.51 -14.57
N ALA A 259 14.95 -7.57 -15.20
CA ALA A 259 14.81 -7.83 -16.63
C ALA A 259 15.65 -6.86 -17.48
N TYR A 260 15.86 -5.61 -17.03
CA TYR A 260 16.69 -4.62 -17.72
C TYR A 260 18.17 -4.65 -17.31
N ALA A 261 18.51 -5.41 -16.27
CA ALA A 261 19.89 -5.57 -15.81
C ALA A 261 20.73 -6.35 -16.83
N ALA A 262 22.05 -6.21 -16.74
CA ALA A 262 23.02 -6.95 -17.57
C ALA A 262 22.66 -6.97 -19.06
N ARG A 263 22.14 -5.85 -19.60
CA ARG A 263 21.73 -5.70 -21.01
C ARG A 263 20.62 -6.68 -21.44
N GLY A 264 19.67 -6.96 -20.55
CA GLY A 264 18.51 -7.79 -20.84
C GLY A 264 18.74 -9.31 -20.73
N ARG A 265 19.87 -9.75 -20.15
CA ARG A 265 20.18 -11.18 -19.98
C ARG A 265 19.15 -11.91 -19.09
N PRO A 266 18.64 -11.33 -18.00
CA PRO A 266 17.65 -12.00 -17.15
C PRO A 266 16.24 -12.05 -17.75
N ALA A 267 15.91 -11.18 -18.71
CA ALA A 267 14.55 -10.99 -19.21
C ALA A 267 13.85 -12.30 -19.66
N PRO A 268 14.47 -13.20 -20.46
CA PRO A 268 13.79 -14.43 -20.89
C PRO A 268 13.39 -15.34 -19.73
N TYR A 269 14.21 -15.42 -18.68
CA TYR A 269 13.93 -16.26 -17.51
C TYR A 269 12.80 -15.70 -16.66
N LEU A 270 12.80 -14.38 -16.43
CA LEU A 270 11.74 -13.70 -15.69
C LEU A 270 10.41 -13.75 -16.43
N LEU A 271 10.41 -13.57 -17.75
CA LEU A 271 9.22 -13.68 -18.59
C LEU A 271 8.69 -15.12 -18.62
N ALA A 272 9.58 -16.12 -18.70
CA ALA A 272 9.19 -17.52 -18.63
C ALA A 272 8.56 -17.88 -17.28
N ALA A 273 9.17 -17.44 -16.17
CA ALA A 273 8.63 -17.63 -14.83
C ALA A 273 7.24 -16.97 -14.67
N ALA A 274 7.11 -15.71 -15.12
CA ALA A 274 5.84 -14.98 -15.06
C ALA A 274 4.76 -15.58 -15.97
N GLY A 275 5.15 -16.06 -17.17
CA GLY A 275 4.24 -16.78 -18.06
C GLY A 275 3.75 -18.10 -17.46
N ALA A 276 4.66 -18.87 -16.84
CA ALA A 276 4.30 -20.10 -16.14
C ALA A 276 3.38 -19.83 -14.94
N PHE A 277 3.64 -18.76 -14.18
CA PHE A 277 2.77 -18.30 -13.11
C PHE A 277 1.34 -18.03 -13.62
N HIS A 278 1.18 -17.28 -14.70
CA HIS A 278 -0.15 -17.02 -15.26
C HIS A 278 -0.82 -18.28 -15.84
N LEU A 279 -0.05 -19.19 -16.42
CA LEU A 279 -0.58 -20.45 -16.92
C LEU A 279 -1.10 -21.35 -15.78
N VAL A 280 -0.37 -21.40 -14.66
CA VAL A 280 -0.82 -22.09 -13.45
C VAL A 280 -2.09 -21.44 -12.91
N ASN A 281 -2.14 -20.11 -12.84
CA ASN A 281 -3.34 -19.41 -12.38
C ASN A 281 -4.54 -19.62 -13.32
N ALA A 282 -4.32 -19.73 -14.63
CA ALA A 282 -5.38 -20.06 -15.58
C ALA A 282 -6.03 -21.41 -15.25
N ARG A 283 -5.23 -22.42 -14.86
CA ARG A 283 -5.74 -23.75 -14.49
C ARG A 283 -6.28 -23.82 -13.06
N VAL A 284 -5.59 -23.24 -12.09
CA VAL A 284 -5.92 -23.38 -10.66
C VAL A 284 -7.03 -22.42 -10.25
N MET A 285 -7.02 -21.20 -10.78
CA MET A 285 -7.93 -20.12 -10.38
C MET A 285 -9.00 -19.81 -11.44
N GLY A 286 -8.99 -20.52 -12.58
CA GLY A 286 -9.90 -20.23 -13.69
C GLY A 286 -9.61 -18.91 -14.40
N LEU A 287 -8.43 -18.31 -14.21
CA LEU A 287 -8.06 -16.99 -14.75
C LEU A 287 -7.47 -17.10 -16.16
N GLY A 288 -8.21 -17.71 -17.10
CA GLY A 288 -7.72 -18.01 -18.46
C GLY A 288 -7.30 -16.78 -19.26
N ARG A 289 -8.02 -15.66 -19.11
CA ARG A 289 -7.74 -14.39 -19.80
C ARG A 289 -6.42 -13.73 -19.35
N PHE A 290 -5.98 -13.97 -18.12
CA PHE A 290 -4.74 -13.38 -17.57
C PHE A 290 -3.50 -13.85 -18.33
N PHE A 291 -3.44 -15.13 -18.69
CA PHE A 291 -2.31 -15.68 -19.43
C PHE A 291 -2.06 -14.91 -20.73
N TRP A 292 -3.10 -14.73 -21.54
CA TRP A 292 -2.99 -14.03 -22.82
C TRP A 292 -2.76 -12.53 -22.65
N ALA A 293 -3.47 -11.89 -21.72
CA ALA A 293 -3.33 -10.46 -21.48
C ALA A 293 -1.89 -10.11 -21.07
N PHE A 294 -1.34 -10.79 -20.06
CA PHE A 294 0.01 -10.47 -19.58
C PHE A 294 1.12 -10.93 -20.53
N THR A 295 1.00 -12.10 -21.15
CA THR A 295 2.03 -12.54 -22.12
C THR A 295 2.07 -11.67 -23.38
N SER A 296 0.98 -10.95 -23.70
CA SER A 296 0.96 -10.01 -24.81
C SER A 296 1.92 -8.84 -24.65
N THR A 297 2.36 -8.51 -23.41
CA THR A 297 3.35 -7.45 -23.16
C THR A 297 4.79 -7.92 -23.38
N TYR A 298 5.04 -9.24 -23.42
CA TYR A 298 6.38 -9.82 -23.38
C TYR A 298 7.22 -9.47 -24.61
N PRO A 299 6.68 -9.44 -25.85
CA PRO A 299 7.45 -8.99 -27.00
C PRO A 299 8.01 -7.57 -26.81
N ALA A 300 7.23 -6.66 -26.20
CA ALA A 300 7.68 -5.31 -25.90
C ALA A 300 8.78 -5.29 -24.83
N VAL A 301 8.68 -6.11 -23.78
CA VAL A 301 9.74 -6.25 -22.76
C VAL A 301 11.03 -6.80 -23.37
N VAL A 302 10.95 -7.82 -24.22
CA VAL A 302 12.13 -8.37 -24.92
C VAL A 302 12.74 -7.31 -25.84
N TYR A 303 11.92 -6.55 -26.57
CA TYR A 303 12.40 -5.48 -27.45
C TYR A 303 13.14 -4.38 -26.69
N THR A 304 12.61 -3.96 -25.55
CA THR A 304 13.10 -2.81 -24.77
C THR A 304 14.29 -3.14 -23.86
N THR A 305 14.41 -4.39 -23.38
CA THR A 305 15.53 -4.83 -22.52
C THR A 305 16.85 -5.05 -23.28
N ARG A 306 16.79 -5.23 -24.60
CA ARG A 306 17.99 -5.47 -25.44
C ARG A 306 18.78 -4.18 -25.71
N PRO A 307 20.10 -4.29 -25.96
CA PRO A 307 20.92 -3.15 -26.37
C PRO A 307 20.33 -2.44 -27.59
N ARG A 308 20.29 -1.10 -27.55
CA ARG A 308 19.83 -0.25 -28.65
C ARG A 308 20.49 -0.60 -30.00
N ALA A 309 21.75 -1.02 -29.99
CA ALA A 309 22.46 -1.47 -31.19
C ALA A 309 21.84 -2.70 -31.90
N ARG A 310 21.03 -3.51 -31.21
CA ARG A 310 20.37 -4.73 -31.75
C ARG A 310 18.89 -4.52 -32.11
N THR A 311 18.47 -3.28 -32.23
CA THR A 311 17.06 -2.91 -32.49
C THR A 311 16.84 -2.24 -33.85
N ALA A 312 17.90 -2.10 -34.65
CA ALA A 312 17.77 -1.58 -36.00
C ALA A 312 16.93 -2.56 -36.84
N GLY A 313 15.81 -2.06 -37.37
CA GLY A 313 14.97 -2.80 -38.30
C GLY A 313 15.59 -2.82 -39.70
N ARG A 314 14.76 -3.12 -40.71
CA ARG A 314 15.19 -3.06 -42.13
C ARG A 314 15.58 -1.65 -42.59
N ASP A 315 15.10 -0.62 -41.90
CA ASP A 315 15.35 0.79 -42.15
C ASP A 315 16.68 1.30 -41.54
N GLY A 316 17.41 0.47 -40.78
CA GLY A 316 18.63 0.85 -40.10
C GLY A 316 18.44 1.78 -38.89
N VAL A 317 17.21 2.22 -38.61
CA VAL A 317 16.91 3.17 -37.52
C VAL A 317 16.88 2.43 -36.19
N ARG A 318 17.73 2.83 -35.24
CA ARG A 318 17.77 2.24 -33.88
C ARG A 318 16.61 2.74 -33.02
N ARG A 319 16.24 1.97 -31.99
CA ARG A 319 15.19 2.33 -31.01
C ARG A 319 15.38 3.72 -30.43
N ASP A 320 14.31 4.50 -30.30
CA ASP A 320 14.29 5.75 -29.55
C ASP A 320 14.05 5.46 -28.05
N ASP A 321 14.97 5.94 -27.21
CA ASP A 321 14.96 5.76 -25.76
C ASP A 321 14.66 7.08 -25.01
N THR A 322 14.18 8.11 -25.72
CA THR A 322 13.82 9.41 -25.13
C THR A 322 12.73 9.28 -24.08
N LEU A 323 11.68 8.49 -24.33
CA LEU A 323 10.57 8.29 -23.38
C LEU A 323 11.05 7.72 -22.03
N PRO A 324 11.71 6.54 -21.95
CA PRO A 324 12.16 6.02 -20.67
C PRO A 324 13.21 6.93 -20.00
N ALA A 325 14.04 7.65 -20.76
CA ALA A 325 14.98 8.62 -20.20
C ALA A 325 14.25 9.81 -19.55
N ALA A 326 13.24 10.37 -20.22
CA ALA A 326 12.43 11.47 -19.69
C ALA A 326 11.63 11.03 -18.45
N VAL A 327 11.03 9.84 -18.48
CA VAL A 327 10.32 9.25 -17.32
C VAL A 327 11.27 9.03 -16.15
N ALA A 328 12.48 8.51 -16.39
CA ALA A 328 13.48 8.31 -15.34
C ALA A 328 13.95 9.64 -14.74
N ALA A 329 14.21 10.65 -15.58
CA ALA A 329 14.59 11.99 -15.13
C ALA A 329 13.48 12.65 -14.29
N ALA A 330 12.22 12.59 -14.76
CA ALA A 330 11.07 13.08 -14.01
C ALA A 330 10.90 12.33 -12.67
N GLY A 331 11.07 11.00 -12.67
CA GLY A 331 11.04 10.19 -11.46
C GLY A 331 12.12 10.57 -10.45
N LEU A 332 13.36 10.80 -10.91
CA LEU A 332 14.46 11.24 -10.05
C LEU A 332 14.21 12.64 -9.48
N ALA A 333 13.70 13.57 -10.29
CA ALA A 333 13.33 14.92 -9.85
C ALA A 333 12.22 14.89 -8.79
N LEU A 334 11.17 14.09 -9.01
CA LEU A 334 10.09 13.89 -8.03
C LEU A 334 10.59 13.25 -6.74
N PHE A 335 11.48 12.25 -6.84
CA PHE A 335 12.10 11.64 -5.66
C PHE A 335 12.92 12.67 -4.87
N ALA A 336 13.79 13.44 -5.54
CA ALA A 336 14.58 14.49 -4.91
C ALA A 336 13.70 15.55 -4.23
N ALA A 337 12.63 16.00 -4.89
CA ALA A 337 11.66 16.94 -4.32
C ALA A 337 10.94 16.34 -3.10
N GLY A 338 10.56 15.06 -3.16
CA GLY A 338 9.97 14.32 -2.05
C GLY A 338 10.91 14.24 -0.84
N GLN A 339 12.20 13.94 -1.05
CA GLN A 339 13.22 13.93 0.00
C GLN A 339 13.45 15.32 0.60
N ALA A 340 13.56 16.36 -0.23
CA ALA A 340 13.70 17.73 0.24
C ALA A 340 12.48 18.19 1.08
N ALA A 341 11.27 17.83 0.67
CA ALA A 341 10.05 18.10 1.42
C ALA A 341 10.04 17.34 2.77
N ARG A 342 10.49 16.08 2.80
CA ARG A 342 10.65 15.30 4.03
C ARG A 342 11.63 15.96 5.01
N ILE A 343 12.82 16.36 4.54
CA ILE A 343 13.82 17.03 5.39
C ILE A 343 13.27 18.33 5.98
N ARG A 344 12.56 19.12 5.17
CA ARG A 344 11.94 20.38 5.62
C ARG A 344 10.87 20.14 6.69
N ARG A 345 10.02 19.11 6.52
CA ARG A 345 9.03 18.71 7.52
C ARG A 345 9.70 18.27 8.82
N ARG A 346 10.74 17.43 8.72
CA ARG A 346 11.47 16.96 9.90
C ARG A 346 12.03 18.10 10.73
N ARG A 347 12.65 19.10 10.09
CA ARG A 347 13.14 20.32 10.76
C ARG A 347 12.02 21.13 11.41
N LEU A 348 10.84 21.19 10.80
CA LEU A 348 9.67 21.86 11.41
C LEU A 348 9.21 21.12 12.67
N ILE A 349 9.15 19.78 12.61
CA ILE A 349 8.73 18.95 13.72
C ILE A 349 9.70 19.04 14.90
N GLU A 350 11.01 18.99 14.63
CA GLU A 350 12.05 19.10 15.66
C GLU A 350 12.12 20.48 16.31
N ARG A 351 11.70 21.54 15.59
CA ARG A 351 11.57 22.89 16.18
C ARG A 351 10.34 23.03 17.07
N GLY A 352 9.32 22.19 16.89
CA GLY A 352 8.05 22.31 17.59
C GLY A 352 7.39 23.68 17.37
N ARG A 353 6.69 24.15 18.41
CA ARG A 353 6.04 25.44 18.56
C ARG A 353 6.96 26.49 19.19
N GLY A 354 8.07 26.08 19.79
CA GLY A 354 9.13 26.92 20.34
C GLY A 354 9.09 27.11 21.86
N ASP A 355 8.07 26.59 22.53
CA ASP A 355 7.84 26.64 23.98
C ASP A 355 7.84 25.24 24.61
N GLU A 356 8.21 24.20 23.85
CA GLU A 356 8.42 22.85 24.36
C GLU A 356 9.54 22.79 25.40
N ARG A 357 9.27 22.06 26.48
CA ARG A 357 10.27 21.57 27.43
C ARG A 357 10.55 20.09 27.16
N THR A 358 11.65 19.58 27.71
CA THR A 358 12.01 18.16 27.60
C THR A 358 12.22 17.52 28.96
N LEU A 359 11.89 16.24 29.03
CA LEU A 359 12.16 15.36 30.17
C LEU A 359 12.86 14.10 29.65
N THR A 360 13.95 13.70 30.32
CA THR A 360 14.52 12.36 30.15
C THR A 360 13.92 11.45 31.20
N THR A 361 13.20 10.42 30.76
CA THR A 361 12.57 9.41 31.61
C THR A 361 13.60 8.47 32.24
N THR A 362 13.19 7.71 33.25
CA THR A 362 14.01 6.66 33.88
C THR A 362 14.45 5.58 32.89
N ALA A 363 13.66 5.33 31.84
CA ALA A 363 13.99 4.43 30.73
C ALA A 363 14.97 5.06 29.71
N GLY A 364 15.31 6.34 29.87
CA GLY A 364 16.20 7.10 28.99
C GLY A 364 15.52 7.74 27.78
N ASN A 365 14.22 7.54 27.57
CA ASN A 365 13.47 8.21 26.51
C ASN A 365 13.41 9.71 26.78
N VAL A 366 13.42 10.52 25.73
CA VAL A 366 13.25 11.98 25.85
C VAL A 366 11.83 12.34 25.41
N LEU A 367 11.04 12.89 26.32
CA LEU A 367 9.69 13.36 26.06
C LEU A 367 9.68 14.88 25.93
N SER A 368 9.04 15.38 24.88
CA SER A 368 8.72 16.78 24.67
C SER A 368 7.33 17.08 25.22
N TYR A 369 7.22 18.06 26.10
CA TYR A 369 5.97 18.47 26.75
C TYR A 369 5.83 19.98 26.80
N ARG A 370 4.59 20.46 26.97
CA ARG A 370 4.22 21.87 27.02
C ARG A 370 3.16 22.11 28.07
N TYR A 371 3.24 23.26 28.74
CA TYR A 371 2.13 23.79 29.52
C TYR A 371 1.20 24.55 28.57
N ALA A 372 -0.11 24.30 28.67
CA ALA A 372 -1.13 25.06 27.97
C ALA A 372 -1.61 26.22 28.86
N GLY A 373 -2.05 27.32 28.24
CA GLY A 373 -2.49 28.51 28.96
C GLY A 373 -1.36 29.19 29.75
N GLY A 374 -1.70 29.81 30.89
CA GLY A 374 -0.88 30.76 31.64
C GLY A 374 0.36 30.20 32.37
N GLY A 375 0.99 29.13 31.86
CA GLY A 375 2.27 28.60 32.34
C GLY A 375 2.18 27.68 33.57
N ASP A 376 3.35 27.30 34.09
CA ASP A 376 3.50 26.41 35.27
C ASP A 376 3.33 27.14 36.61
N ASP A 377 3.00 28.43 36.58
CA ASP A 377 3.02 29.33 37.75
C ASP A 377 1.83 29.11 38.72
N ARG A 378 0.95 28.14 38.45
CA ARG A 378 -0.23 27.84 39.28
C ARG A 378 0.06 26.77 40.32
N THR A 379 -0.45 26.96 41.53
CA THR A 379 -0.31 26.03 42.66
C THR A 379 -1.39 24.94 42.71
N GLY A 380 -2.40 25.01 41.83
CA GLY A 380 -3.51 24.06 41.75
C GLY A 380 -3.17 22.70 41.12
N PRO A 381 -4.18 21.84 40.87
CA PRO A 381 -3.95 20.51 40.32
C PRO A 381 -3.32 20.56 38.92
N VAL A 382 -2.53 19.54 38.61
CA VAL A 382 -1.99 19.33 37.27
C VAL A 382 -2.91 18.43 36.46
N VAL A 383 -3.36 18.93 35.31
CA VAL A 383 -4.17 18.17 34.35
C VAL A 383 -3.24 17.68 33.23
N LEU A 384 -2.99 16.37 33.16
CA LEU A 384 -2.10 15.79 32.16
C LEU A 384 -2.90 15.09 31.05
N LEU A 385 -2.73 15.56 29.82
CA LEU A 385 -3.45 15.08 28.65
C LEU A 385 -2.62 14.02 27.91
N GLU A 386 -3.13 12.79 27.89
CA GLU A 386 -2.51 11.64 27.22
C GLU A 386 -3.25 11.28 25.91
N SER A 387 -2.49 11.25 24.82
CA SER A 387 -3.04 11.16 23.46
C SER A 387 -3.34 9.72 23.02
N GLY A 388 -4.18 9.54 22.01
CA GLY A 388 -4.41 8.24 21.38
C GLY A 388 -3.20 7.68 20.61
N LEU A 389 -3.35 6.46 20.10
CA LEU A 389 -2.37 5.85 19.20
C LEU A 389 -2.27 6.65 17.89
N ALA A 390 -1.06 6.89 17.38
CA ALA A 390 -0.83 7.67 16.16
C ALA A 390 -1.39 9.13 16.18
N ALA A 391 -1.82 9.62 17.35
CA ALA A 391 -2.26 11.00 17.55
C ALA A 391 -1.07 11.91 17.86
N THR A 392 -1.26 13.20 17.65
CA THR A 392 -0.28 14.25 17.99
C THR A 392 -0.80 15.09 19.14
N ALA A 393 0.09 15.69 19.94
CA ALA A 393 -0.32 16.56 21.05
C ALA A 393 -1.26 17.71 20.63
N GLU A 394 -1.18 18.16 19.36
CA GLU A 394 -2.03 19.21 18.79
C GLU A 394 -3.53 18.86 18.72
N HIS A 395 -3.91 17.58 18.88
CA HIS A 395 -5.32 17.19 18.98
C HIS A 395 -5.99 17.85 20.18
N TRP A 396 -5.23 18.07 21.24
CA TRP A 396 -5.71 18.68 22.45
C TRP A 396 -5.83 20.20 22.37
N GLU A 397 -5.42 20.87 21.28
CA GLU A 397 -5.29 22.34 21.28
C GLU A 397 -6.58 23.07 21.71
N ARG A 398 -7.75 22.57 21.26
CA ARG A 398 -9.05 23.17 21.61
C ARG A 398 -9.49 22.93 23.06
N ILE A 399 -8.90 21.93 23.72
CA ILE A 399 -9.23 21.53 25.09
C ILE A 399 -8.18 22.08 26.07
N ALA A 400 -6.91 21.91 25.74
CA ALA A 400 -5.78 22.27 26.58
C ALA A 400 -5.70 23.79 26.82
N ALA A 401 -5.97 24.61 25.80
CA ALA A 401 -5.89 26.06 25.95
C ALA A 401 -6.91 26.60 26.97
N PRO A 402 -8.23 26.30 26.87
CA PRO A 402 -9.22 26.70 27.88
C PRO A 402 -8.96 26.11 29.27
N LEU A 403 -8.60 24.82 29.37
CA LEU A 403 -8.26 24.22 30.66
C LEU A 403 -7.03 24.89 31.28
N GLY A 404 -6.05 25.29 30.47
CA GLY A 404 -4.83 26.00 30.87
C GLY A 404 -5.06 27.41 31.42
N GLU A 405 -6.24 28.01 31.18
CA GLU A 405 -6.60 29.29 31.80
C GLU A 405 -6.87 29.12 33.30
N ARG A 406 -7.39 27.94 33.70
CA ARG A 406 -7.83 27.62 35.06
C ARG A 406 -6.86 26.70 35.82
N PHE A 407 -6.32 25.69 35.16
CA PHE A 407 -5.50 24.63 35.77
C PHE A 407 -4.12 24.55 35.13
N THR A 408 -3.14 23.95 35.81
CA THR A 408 -1.85 23.63 35.21
C THR A 408 -2.04 22.47 34.22
N THR A 409 -2.27 22.77 32.94
CA THR A 409 -2.58 21.77 31.93
C THR A 409 -1.35 21.43 31.11
N VAL A 410 -1.02 20.14 30.99
CA VAL A 410 0.17 19.66 30.30
C VAL A 410 -0.22 18.78 29.11
N THR A 411 0.37 19.08 27.95
CA THR A 411 0.33 18.22 26.76
C THR A 411 1.73 17.70 26.48
N TYR A 412 1.84 16.50 25.92
CA TYR A 412 3.15 15.94 25.57
C TYR A 412 3.08 15.01 24.37
N GLN A 413 4.26 14.70 23.84
CA GLN A 413 4.44 13.75 22.75
C GLN A 413 5.09 12.48 23.31
N ARG A 414 4.49 11.31 23.08
CA ARG A 414 5.09 10.02 23.47
C ARG A 414 6.42 9.76 22.78
N ALA A 415 7.22 8.84 23.33
CA ALA A 415 8.55 8.52 22.80
C ALA A 415 8.53 8.15 21.30
N GLY A 416 9.24 8.94 20.47
CA GLY A 416 9.30 8.78 19.01
C GLY A 416 8.25 9.56 18.22
N TYR A 417 7.35 10.28 18.88
CA TYR A 417 6.41 11.22 18.27
C TYR A 417 6.96 12.64 18.32
N GLY A 418 6.58 13.48 17.36
CA GLY A 418 6.99 14.89 17.33
C GLY A 418 8.50 15.07 17.53
N ALA A 419 8.86 15.90 18.52
CA ALA A 419 10.24 16.13 18.94
C ALA A 419 10.77 15.11 19.97
N SER A 420 9.90 14.26 20.53
CA SER A 420 10.27 13.20 21.48
C SER A 420 11.11 12.12 20.82
N ARG A 421 12.04 11.53 21.59
CA ARG A 421 12.98 10.53 21.10
C ARG A 421 12.86 9.26 21.92
N TYR A 422 12.62 8.16 21.22
CA TYR A 422 12.80 6.83 21.78
C TYR A 422 14.29 6.45 21.71
N THR A 423 14.88 6.09 22.84
CA THR A 423 16.32 5.77 22.97
C THR A 423 16.58 4.31 23.34
N GLY A 424 15.51 3.52 23.55
CA GLY A 424 15.60 2.14 24.02
C GLY A 424 16.36 1.21 23.06
N GLY A 425 17.49 0.66 23.53
CA GLY A 425 18.21 -0.45 22.90
C GLY A 425 17.75 -1.85 23.33
N ARG A 426 16.88 -1.94 24.34
CA ARG A 426 16.16 -3.17 24.74
C ARG A 426 14.77 -3.17 24.09
N GLY A 427 14.24 -4.34 23.75
CA GLY A 427 12.94 -4.47 23.07
C GLY A 427 11.83 -3.64 23.75
N PHE A 428 11.00 -2.97 22.94
CA PHE A 428 9.88 -2.16 23.43
C PHE A 428 8.81 -3.03 24.08
N ARG A 429 8.40 -2.68 25.29
CA ARG A 429 7.33 -3.36 26.04
C ARG A 429 6.13 -2.43 26.20
N PHE A 430 4.97 -3.00 26.46
CA PHE A 430 3.76 -2.22 26.74
C PHE A 430 3.97 -1.26 27.93
N GLU A 431 4.61 -1.75 29.00
CA GLU A 431 4.83 -0.97 30.23
C GLU A 431 5.66 0.29 29.99
N THR A 432 6.50 0.33 28.95
CA THR A 432 7.31 1.53 28.64
C THR A 432 6.45 2.77 28.41
N MET A 433 5.25 2.64 27.82
CA MET A 433 4.35 3.79 27.64
C MET A 433 3.80 4.30 28.97
N VAL A 434 3.48 3.38 29.88
CA VAL A 434 2.97 3.70 31.22
C VAL A 434 4.08 4.28 32.09
N ASP A 435 5.29 3.71 32.04
CA ASP A 435 6.48 4.18 32.75
C ASP A 435 6.80 5.64 32.33
N ASP A 436 6.84 5.92 31.02
CA ASP A 436 7.08 7.25 30.47
C ASP A 436 6.02 8.28 30.95
N LEU A 437 4.73 7.89 30.97
CA LEU A 437 3.64 8.73 31.46
C LEU A 437 3.74 9.02 32.97
N VAL A 438 4.08 8.00 33.77
CA VAL A 438 4.25 8.14 35.23
C VAL A 438 5.44 9.05 35.55
N ASP A 439 6.56 8.88 34.85
CA ASP A 439 7.74 9.74 35.02
C ASP A 439 7.43 11.20 34.67
N LEU A 440 6.71 11.42 33.56
CA LEU A 440 6.27 12.76 33.19
C LEU A 440 5.34 13.35 34.25
N ALA A 441 4.31 12.61 34.67
CA ALA A 441 3.37 13.06 35.68
C ALA A 441 4.06 13.47 36.98
N ARG A 442 4.98 12.65 37.49
CA ARG A 442 5.78 12.97 38.69
C ARG A 442 6.63 14.23 38.50
N HIS A 443 7.27 14.35 37.34
CA HIS A 443 8.10 15.51 37.02
C HIS A 443 7.31 16.82 36.98
N VAL A 444 6.17 16.85 36.29
CA VAL A 444 5.39 18.08 36.12
C VAL A 444 4.54 18.42 37.33
N SER A 445 4.10 17.43 38.11
CA SER A 445 3.26 17.68 39.29
C SER A 445 4.05 18.02 40.54
N GLY A 446 5.27 17.48 40.70
CA GLY A 446 5.91 17.46 42.01
C GLY A 446 4.96 16.79 43.01
N ASP A 447 4.69 17.45 44.14
CA ASP A 447 3.73 16.98 45.16
C ASP A 447 2.28 17.42 44.95
N ARG A 448 1.99 18.14 43.86
CA ARG A 448 0.64 18.60 43.55
C ARG A 448 -0.29 17.43 43.18
N PRO A 449 -1.61 17.55 43.43
CA PRO A 449 -2.60 16.61 42.93
C PRO A 449 -2.60 16.56 41.39
N VAL A 450 -2.92 15.39 40.84
CA VAL A 450 -2.95 15.14 39.39
C VAL A 450 -4.32 14.64 38.95
N VAL A 451 -4.81 15.16 37.82
CA VAL A 451 -5.93 14.60 37.06
C VAL A 451 -5.40 14.13 35.72
N LEU A 452 -5.63 12.88 35.37
CA LEU A 452 -5.22 12.32 34.09
C LEU A 452 -6.41 12.35 33.12
N VAL A 453 -6.20 12.86 31.91
CA VAL A 453 -7.22 12.86 30.85
C VAL A 453 -6.65 12.12 29.67
N GLY A 454 -7.27 11.02 29.26
CA GLY A 454 -6.77 10.19 28.19
C GLY A 454 -7.80 9.99 27.08
N HIS A 455 -7.34 10.12 25.83
CA HIS A 455 -8.15 9.84 24.64
C HIS A 455 -7.78 8.51 24.02
N SER A 456 -8.76 7.72 23.57
CA SER A 456 -8.51 6.45 22.88
C SER A 456 -7.60 5.53 23.72
N LEU A 457 -6.52 4.99 23.15
CA LEU A 457 -5.46 4.26 23.86
C LEU A 457 -4.95 5.02 25.10
N GLY A 458 -4.89 6.34 25.02
CA GLY A 458 -4.40 7.19 26.10
C GLY A 458 -5.22 7.11 27.38
N GLY A 459 -6.53 6.84 27.29
CA GLY A 459 -7.37 6.61 28.47
C GLY A 459 -7.01 5.31 29.19
N TYR A 460 -6.77 4.22 28.45
CA TYR A 460 -6.29 2.97 29.04
C TYR A 460 -4.91 3.13 29.70
N LEU A 461 -4.01 3.90 29.07
CA LEU A 461 -2.71 4.23 29.66
C LEU A 461 -2.84 5.09 30.93
N ALA A 462 -3.78 6.04 30.95
CA ALA A 462 -4.07 6.87 32.11
C ALA A 462 -4.56 6.06 33.32
N LEU A 463 -5.45 5.07 33.10
CA LEU A 463 -5.90 4.17 34.18
C LEU A 463 -4.73 3.39 34.80
N LEU A 464 -3.85 2.82 33.96
CA LEU A 464 -2.68 2.08 34.44
C LEU A 464 -1.65 2.99 35.13
N ALA A 465 -1.51 4.23 34.68
CA ALA A 465 -0.65 5.21 35.35
C ALA A 465 -1.23 5.64 36.69
N ALA A 466 -2.56 5.75 36.82
CA ALA A 466 -3.22 6.12 38.07
C ALA A 466 -2.88 5.14 39.21
N GLU A 467 -2.90 3.83 38.94
CA GLU A 467 -2.52 2.80 39.91
C GLU A 467 -1.08 3.00 40.45
N ARG A 468 -0.15 3.45 39.59
CA ARG A 468 1.28 3.63 39.94
C ARG A 468 1.61 4.99 40.56
N LEU A 469 0.80 5.99 40.26
CA LEU A 469 0.90 7.33 40.86
C LEU A 469 0.23 7.37 42.24
N GLY A 470 -0.71 6.44 42.50
CA GLY A 470 -1.32 6.24 43.80
C GLY A 470 -2.15 7.45 44.25
N PRO A 471 -2.11 7.83 45.55
CA PRO A 471 -2.97 8.88 46.12
C PRO A 471 -2.83 10.27 45.49
N ARG A 472 -1.79 10.50 44.68
CA ARG A 472 -1.61 11.77 43.95
C ARG A 472 -2.67 11.97 42.88
N VAL A 473 -3.25 10.90 42.34
CA VAL A 473 -4.29 10.99 41.32
C VAL A 473 -5.65 11.21 41.98
N ARG A 474 -6.30 12.32 41.62
CA ARG A 474 -7.61 12.70 42.14
C ARG A 474 -8.76 12.23 41.27
N GLY A 475 -8.50 12.00 39.99
CA GLY A 475 -9.49 11.47 39.06
C GLY A 475 -8.88 11.15 37.70
N VAL A 476 -9.62 10.36 36.91
CA VAL A 476 -9.28 10.02 35.53
C VAL A 476 -10.45 10.32 34.61
N ALA A 477 -10.20 11.06 33.53
CA ALA A 477 -11.16 11.29 32.47
C ALA A 477 -10.83 10.45 31.23
N LEU A 478 -11.81 9.66 30.79
CA LEU A 478 -11.73 8.80 29.60
C LEU A 478 -12.52 9.44 28.47
N VAL A 479 -11.83 9.91 27.42
CA VAL A 479 -12.46 10.50 26.24
C VAL A 479 -12.42 9.50 25.10
N ASP A 480 -13.56 8.89 24.78
CA ASP A 480 -13.73 7.83 23.77
C ASP A 480 -12.60 6.77 23.85
N SER A 481 -12.39 6.24 25.05
CA SER A 481 -11.20 5.46 25.39
C SER A 481 -11.24 4.03 24.83
N SER A 482 -10.07 3.51 24.47
CA SER A 482 -9.91 2.10 24.14
C SER A 482 -10.13 1.22 25.37
N HIS A 483 -10.79 0.09 25.16
CA HIS A 483 -11.00 -0.92 26.19
C HIS A 483 -10.14 -2.16 25.92
N PRO A 484 -9.49 -2.79 26.93
CA PRO A 484 -8.59 -3.93 26.71
C PRO A 484 -9.25 -5.15 26.06
N ALA A 485 -10.58 -5.26 26.14
CA ALA A 485 -11.35 -6.32 25.49
C ALA A 485 -11.91 -5.95 24.10
N GLU A 486 -11.66 -4.74 23.57
CA GLU A 486 -12.34 -4.23 22.36
C GLU A 486 -12.06 -5.05 21.11
N LEU A 487 -10.81 -5.51 20.92
CA LEU A 487 -10.43 -6.34 19.77
C LEU A 487 -11.00 -7.76 19.84
N ARG A 488 -11.37 -8.23 21.03
CA ARG A 488 -11.96 -9.56 21.24
C ARG A 488 -13.48 -9.52 21.14
N ARG A 489 -14.11 -8.46 21.65
CA ARG A 489 -15.57 -8.36 21.78
C ARG A 489 -16.24 -7.60 20.63
N SER A 490 -15.58 -6.59 20.05
CA SER A 490 -16.12 -5.85 18.90
C SER A 490 -15.51 -6.35 17.59
N LEU A 491 -16.37 -6.89 16.71
CA LEU A 491 -15.98 -7.26 15.35
C LEU A 491 -15.46 -6.06 14.55
N ARG A 492 -16.07 -4.89 14.76
CA ARG A 492 -15.69 -3.64 14.08
C ARG A 492 -14.29 -3.21 14.51
N GLN A 493 -13.98 -3.26 15.81
CA GLN A 493 -12.65 -2.95 16.32
C GLN A 493 -11.62 -4.00 15.87
N ALA A 494 -11.97 -5.29 15.85
CA ALA A 494 -11.09 -6.33 15.32
C ALA A 494 -10.74 -6.11 13.83
N GLU A 495 -11.71 -5.77 12.99
CA GLU A 495 -11.48 -5.46 11.58
C GLU A 495 -10.69 -4.16 11.39
N GLY A 496 -11.03 -3.12 12.14
CA GLY A 496 -10.29 -1.86 12.20
C GLY A 496 -8.82 -2.06 12.59
N GLY A 497 -8.56 -2.88 13.60
CA GLY A 497 -7.22 -3.23 14.05
C GLY A 497 -6.38 -3.96 12.99
N ARG A 498 -6.99 -4.84 12.18
CA ARG A 498 -6.30 -5.49 11.05
C ARG A 498 -5.97 -4.49 9.93
N ALA A 499 -6.89 -3.58 9.62
CA ALA A 499 -6.67 -2.51 8.64
C ALA A 499 -5.57 -1.54 9.11
N LEU A 500 -5.58 -1.18 10.40
CA LEU A 500 -4.56 -0.36 11.03
C LEU A 500 -3.19 -1.03 10.99
N THR A 501 -3.11 -2.32 11.33
CA THR A 501 -1.87 -3.13 11.23
C THR A 501 -1.26 -3.03 9.83
N SER A 502 -2.10 -3.19 8.80
CA SER A 502 -1.67 -3.14 7.40
C SER A 502 -1.18 -1.74 7.01
N THR A 503 -1.87 -0.70 7.47
CA THR A 503 -1.49 0.70 7.24
C THR A 503 -0.16 1.03 7.92
N LEU A 504 -0.01 0.70 9.21
CA LEU A 504 1.21 0.92 9.99
C LEU A 504 2.42 0.17 9.39
N ALA A 505 2.22 -0.99 8.75
CA ALA A 505 3.30 -1.72 8.10
C ALA A 505 3.88 -0.98 6.86
N ILE A 506 3.04 -0.27 6.10
CA ILE A 506 3.40 0.33 4.81
C ILE A 506 3.85 1.79 4.97
N MET A 507 3.18 2.55 5.83
CA MET A 507 3.34 4.00 5.94
C MET A 507 4.79 4.47 6.21
N PRO A 508 5.55 3.88 7.16
CA PRO A 508 6.92 4.32 7.41
C PRO A 508 7.83 4.23 6.18
N GLY A 509 7.70 3.15 5.40
CA GLY A 509 8.49 2.96 4.17
C GLY A 509 8.11 3.96 3.08
N SER A 510 6.81 4.13 2.84
CA SER A 510 6.27 5.10 1.86
C SER A 510 6.71 6.53 2.17
N LEU A 511 6.62 6.93 3.44
CA LEU A 511 7.04 8.26 3.89
C LEU A 511 8.54 8.46 3.81
N ARG A 512 9.35 7.44 4.13
CA ARG A 512 10.81 7.49 3.93
C ARG A 512 11.19 7.63 2.46
N ALA A 513 10.41 7.05 1.55
CA ALA A 513 10.58 7.20 0.11
C ALA A 513 10.17 8.59 -0.42
N GLY A 514 9.63 9.48 0.42
CA GLY A 514 9.32 10.87 0.07
C GLY A 514 7.87 11.10 -0.39
N PHE A 515 7.01 10.09 -0.29
CA PHE A 515 5.62 10.17 -0.74
C PHE A 515 4.68 10.94 0.20
N GLY A 516 5.19 11.48 1.31
CA GLY A 516 4.36 12.22 2.28
C GLY A 516 3.60 13.42 1.69
N SER A 517 4.08 14.02 0.60
CA SER A 517 3.36 15.10 -0.10
C SER A 517 2.07 14.62 -0.78
N LEU A 518 1.97 13.33 -1.12
CA LEU A 518 0.82 12.73 -1.79
C LEU A 518 -0.26 12.27 -0.81
N LEU A 519 0.06 12.19 0.50
CA LEU A 519 -0.91 11.78 1.49
C LEU A 519 -2.01 12.85 1.62
N PRO A 520 -3.30 12.48 1.50
CA PRO A 520 -4.39 13.41 1.73
C PRO A 520 -4.35 13.96 3.16
N ARG A 521 -4.90 15.15 3.35
CA ARG A 521 -5.14 15.69 4.69
C ARG A 521 -6.31 14.94 5.30
N ALA A 522 -6.17 14.50 6.55
CA ALA A 522 -7.29 13.93 7.29
C ALA A 522 -8.26 15.03 7.71
N GLY A 523 -9.56 14.75 7.72
CA GLY A 523 -10.59 15.75 8.00
C GLY A 523 -10.45 16.42 9.37
N TRP A 524 -10.00 15.68 10.39
CA TRP A 524 -9.76 16.23 11.74
C TRP A 524 -8.62 17.25 11.76
N VAL A 525 -7.59 17.12 10.90
CA VAL A 525 -6.51 18.11 10.78
C VAL A 525 -7.05 19.44 10.26
N ASP A 526 -8.00 19.40 9.32
CA ASP A 526 -8.63 20.62 8.79
C ASP A 526 -9.55 21.31 9.83
N ARG A 527 -9.95 20.61 10.89
CA ARG A 527 -10.74 21.16 12.01
C ARG A 527 -9.89 21.70 13.15
N MET A 528 -8.63 21.31 13.24
CA MET A 528 -7.69 21.86 14.22
C MET A 528 -7.50 23.37 14.04
N PRO A 529 -7.17 24.11 15.12
CA PRO A 529 -6.81 25.52 15.04
C PRO A 529 -5.67 25.79 14.06
N GLU A 530 -5.76 26.91 13.33
CA GLU A 530 -4.79 27.26 12.28
C GLU A 530 -3.32 27.29 12.76
N PRO A 531 -2.99 27.79 13.97
CA PRO A 531 -1.60 27.83 14.45
C PRO A 531 -0.92 26.46 14.53
N VAL A 532 -1.68 25.40 14.79
CA VAL A 532 -1.14 24.04 14.99
C VAL A 532 -1.28 23.14 13.76
N ARG A 533 -2.19 23.47 12.84
CA ARG A 533 -2.52 22.66 11.65
C ARG A 533 -1.30 22.31 10.80
N ARG A 534 -0.39 23.26 10.59
CA ARG A 534 0.83 23.04 9.79
C ARG A 534 1.75 22.01 10.44
N LEU A 535 1.91 22.09 11.76
CA LEU A 535 2.78 21.20 12.53
C LEU A 535 2.16 19.79 12.64
N ALA A 536 0.87 19.70 12.96
CA ALA A 536 0.14 18.43 13.01
C ALA A 536 0.22 17.68 11.66
N LEU A 537 -0.03 18.38 10.55
CA LEU A 537 0.11 17.79 9.21
C LEU A 537 1.54 17.34 8.89
N ALA A 538 2.54 18.10 9.33
CA ALA A 538 3.93 17.72 9.12
C ALA A 538 4.24 16.40 9.83
N GLN A 539 3.78 16.23 11.08
CA GLN A 539 3.93 15.00 11.86
C GLN A 539 3.23 13.80 11.21
N TYR A 540 1.99 13.97 10.74
CA TYR A 540 1.29 12.90 9.99
C TYR A 540 1.97 12.50 8.68
N ARG A 541 2.81 13.38 8.13
CA ARG A 541 3.61 13.12 6.92
C ARG A 541 5.07 12.77 7.24
N ASP A 542 5.40 12.54 8.50
CA ASP A 542 6.73 12.14 8.97
C ASP A 542 6.78 10.64 9.26
N PRO A 543 7.77 9.90 8.74
CA PRO A 543 7.84 8.45 8.97
C PRO A 543 8.03 8.04 10.43
N GLU A 544 8.54 8.92 11.30
CA GLU A 544 8.84 8.52 12.69
C GLU A 544 7.57 8.40 13.54
N LEU A 545 6.55 9.23 13.32
CA LEU A 545 5.23 9.06 13.94
C LEU A 545 4.67 7.65 13.64
N TRP A 546 4.67 7.27 12.37
CA TRP A 546 4.14 5.97 11.94
C TRP A 546 5.00 4.79 12.42
N ALA A 547 6.32 4.98 12.53
CA ALA A 547 7.22 3.97 13.06
C ALA A 547 7.01 3.77 14.58
N ALA A 548 6.80 4.86 15.32
CA ALA A 548 6.46 4.81 16.73
C ALA A 548 5.08 4.17 16.96
N ALA A 549 4.06 4.60 16.22
CA ALA A 549 2.73 4.00 16.27
C ALA A 549 2.75 2.49 15.93
N ARG A 550 3.53 2.06 14.93
CA ARG A 550 3.69 0.63 14.62
C ARG A 550 4.29 -0.16 15.78
N ARG A 551 5.28 0.41 16.47
CA ARG A 551 5.94 -0.21 17.62
C ARG A 551 4.97 -0.33 18.81
N GLU A 552 4.23 0.73 19.11
CA GLU A 552 3.19 0.74 20.14
C GLU A 552 2.07 -0.25 19.81
N TRP A 553 1.53 -0.19 18.58
CA TRP A 553 0.44 -1.05 18.15
C TRP A 553 0.75 -2.54 18.26
N SER A 554 2.00 -2.94 17.99
CA SER A 554 2.39 -4.35 18.13
C SER A 554 2.12 -4.87 19.55
N VAL A 555 2.56 -4.15 20.57
CA VAL A 555 2.39 -4.59 21.97
C VAL A 555 0.98 -4.32 22.49
N VAL A 556 0.28 -3.31 21.98
CA VAL A 556 -1.12 -3.02 22.31
C VAL A 556 -2.02 -4.13 21.78
N ARG A 557 -1.88 -4.50 20.50
CA ARG A 557 -2.67 -5.56 19.88
C ARG A 557 -2.47 -6.88 20.61
N ASP A 558 -1.22 -7.27 20.83
CA ASP A 558 -0.91 -8.53 21.52
C ASP A 558 -1.53 -8.55 22.93
N ARG A 559 -1.55 -7.41 23.64
CA ARG A 559 -2.20 -7.28 24.94
C ARG A 559 -3.73 -7.32 24.87
N PHE A 560 -4.35 -6.68 23.89
CA PHE A 560 -5.82 -6.61 23.77
C PHE A 560 -6.43 -7.92 23.24
N GLU A 561 -5.64 -8.71 22.51
CA GLU A 561 -6.00 -10.07 22.09
C GLU A 561 -5.80 -11.12 23.20
N ASP A 562 -5.06 -10.79 24.28
CA ASP A 562 -4.85 -11.70 25.41
C ASP A 562 -6.10 -11.78 26.30
N GLU A 563 -6.64 -12.99 26.45
CA GLU A 563 -7.85 -13.22 27.24
C GLU A 563 -7.66 -13.02 28.74
N SER A 564 -6.42 -13.14 29.23
CA SER A 564 -6.09 -12.93 30.64
C SER A 564 -6.08 -11.45 31.04
N VAL A 565 -6.06 -10.53 30.07
CA VAL A 565 -6.06 -9.09 30.32
C VAL A 565 -7.49 -8.62 30.56
N GLY A 566 -7.78 -8.30 31.82
CA GLY A 566 -9.02 -7.65 32.25
C GLY A 566 -8.90 -6.13 32.36
N LEU A 567 -9.95 -5.52 32.92
CA LEU A 567 -9.92 -4.13 33.35
C LEU A 567 -8.85 -3.93 34.45
N PRO A 568 -8.09 -2.83 34.41
CA PRO A 568 -7.21 -2.47 35.51
C PRO A 568 -8.04 -2.09 36.74
N ARG A 569 -7.40 -2.07 37.90
CA ARG A 569 -8.06 -1.59 39.12
C ARG A 569 -8.31 -0.08 39.01
N ILE A 570 -9.53 0.36 39.30
CA ILE A 570 -9.93 1.76 39.25
C ILE A 570 -10.40 2.18 40.65
N ASP A 571 -9.51 2.80 41.43
CA ASP A 571 -9.81 3.25 42.80
C ASP A 571 -10.05 4.77 42.89
N VAL A 572 -10.16 5.45 41.75
CA VAL A 572 -10.31 6.90 41.66
C VAL A 572 -11.62 7.29 40.97
N PRO A 573 -12.17 8.48 41.26
CA PRO A 573 -13.28 9.04 40.49
C PRO A 573 -13.01 9.04 38.99
N LEU A 574 -14.04 8.74 38.20
CA LEU A 574 -13.97 8.62 36.75
C LEU A 574 -14.98 9.55 36.07
N VAL A 575 -14.62 10.13 34.94
CA VAL A 575 -15.59 10.63 33.97
C VAL A 575 -15.39 9.92 32.63
N VAL A 576 -16.45 9.36 32.06
CA VAL A 576 -16.44 8.67 30.77
C VAL A 576 -17.20 9.48 29.75
N VAL A 577 -16.50 10.03 28.77
CA VAL A 577 -17.07 10.83 27.69
C VAL A 577 -17.00 10.01 26.39
N THR A 578 -18.16 9.59 25.88
CA THR A 578 -18.25 8.76 24.68
C THR A 578 -18.62 9.60 23.45
N ALA A 579 -17.99 9.35 22.31
CA ALA A 579 -18.41 9.98 21.06
C ALA A 579 -19.74 9.37 20.57
N GLY A 580 -20.73 10.20 20.28
CA GLY A 580 -22.08 9.74 19.91
C GLY A 580 -22.09 8.83 18.67
N ARG A 581 -21.23 9.08 17.67
CA ARG A 581 -21.13 8.17 16.50
C ARG A 581 -20.50 6.83 16.87
N THR A 582 -19.58 6.78 17.84
CA THR A 582 -19.01 5.52 18.35
C THR A 582 -20.13 4.70 18.98
N ALA A 583 -20.87 5.27 19.94
CA ALA A 583 -21.98 4.59 20.61
C ALA A 583 -23.08 4.11 19.63
N ARG A 584 -23.41 4.91 18.61
CA ARG A 584 -24.42 4.54 17.61
C ARG A 584 -23.98 3.46 16.62
N THR A 585 -22.68 3.39 16.30
CA THR A 585 -22.18 2.48 15.26
C THR A 585 -21.55 1.20 15.80
N ASP A 586 -21.26 1.16 17.10
CA ASP A 586 -20.70 0.01 17.80
C ASP A 586 -21.26 -0.08 19.22
N ALA A 587 -22.40 -0.77 19.38
CA ALA A 587 -23.04 -0.97 20.67
C ALA A 587 -22.13 -1.70 21.67
N VAL A 588 -21.28 -2.62 21.19
CA VAL A 588 -20.31 -3.31 22.06
C VAL A 588 -19.36 -2.30 22.67
N GLN A 589 -18.92 -1.30 21.91
CA GLN A 589 -18.03 -0.27 22.45
C GLN A 589 -18.70 0.61 23.49
N ALA A 590 -20.00 0.93 23.30
CA ALA A 590 -20.77 1.61 24.33
C ALA A 590 -20.79 0.79 25.63
N ASP A 591 -21.13 -0.51 25.56
CA ASP A 591 -21.12 -1.42 26.73
C ASP A 591 -19.74 -1.47 27.41
N LEU A 592 -18.65 -1.49 26.64
CA LEU A 592 -17.30 -1.46 27.19
C LEU A 592 -16.98 -0.14 27.91
N HIS A 593 -17.55 0.99 27.47
CA HIS A 593 -17.46 2.24 28.21
C HIS A 593 -18.33 2.24 29.47
N ASP A 594 -19.46 1.51 29.49
CA ASP A 594 -20.28 1.30 30.69
C ASP A 594 -19.50 0.49 31.72
N GLU A 595 -18.74 -0.52 31.29
CA GLU A 595 -17.89 -1.34 32.16
C GLU A 595 -16.80 -0.52 32.87
N PHE A 596 -16.19 0.48 32.20
CA PHE A 596 -15.28 1.41 32.87
C PHE A 596 -15.96 2.16 34.01
N ALA A 597 -17.16 2.70 33.76
CA ALA A 597 -17.90 3.47 34.75
C ALA A 597 -18.35 2.59 35.93
N ALA A 598 -18.78 1.36 35.66
CA ALA A 598 -19.20 0.40 36.68
C ALA A 598 -18.04 -0.09 37.56
N ALA A 599 -16.80 -0.07 37.05
CA ALA A 599 -15.62 -0.51 37.79
C ALA A 599 -15.03 0.57 38.73
N ALA A 600 -15.42 1.84 38.58
CA ALA A 600 -14.92 2.93 39.41
C ALA A 600 -15.76 3.11 40.68
N PRO A 601 -15.17 3.59 41.80
CA PRO A 601 -15.92 3.87 43.03
C PRO A 601 -16.97 4.99 42.84
N ARG A 602 -16.71 5.91 41.92
CA ARG A 602 -17.60 6.99 41.51
C ARG A 602 -17.34 7.29 40.03
N ALA A 603 -18.39 7.30 39.21
CA ALA A 603 -18.26 7.61 37.80
C ALA A 603 -19.40 8.50 37.29
N GLU A 604 -19.05 9.46 36.43
CA GLU A 604 -20.00 10.20 35.61
C GLU A 604 -19.88 9.78 34.14
N ARG A 605 -21.00 9.82 33.41
CA ARG A 605 -21.05 9.42 32.00
C ARG A 605 -21.69 10.49 31.14
N TYR A 606 -21.03 10.79 30.03
CA TYR A 606 -21.48 11.75 29.05
C TYR A 606 -21.37 11.15 27.64
N VAL A 607 -22.30 11.53 26.77
CA VAL A 607 -22.23 11.24 25.34
C VAL A 607 -22.23 12.58 24.62
N VAL A 608 -21.17 12.85 23.87
CA VAL A 608 -21.11 14.05 23.02
C VAL A 608 -21.76 13.69 21.69
N GLU A 609 -22.99 14.17 21.51
CA GLU A 609 -23.81 13.83 20.35
C GLU A 609 -23.13 14.22 19.04
N ASP A 610 -23.35 13.41 18.00
CA ASP A 610 -22.80 13.58 16.65
C ASP A 610 -21.28 13.72 16.50
N ALA A 611 -20.52 13.64 17.59
CA ALA A 611 -19.07 13.57 17.55
C ALA A 611 -18.60 12.18 17.11
N ASP A 612 -17.45 12.16 16.45
CA ASP A 612 -16.67 10.96 16.19
C ASP A 612 -15.41 10.89 17.02
N HIS A 613 -14.70 9.76 16.86
CA HIS A 613 -13.51 9.44 17.63
C HIS A 613 -12.46 10.56 17.64
N ASP A 614 -12.29 11.32 16.55
CA ASP A 614 -11.30 12.41 16.46
C ASP A 614 -11.95 13.80 16.59
N GLU A 615 -13.18 13.96 16.11
CA GLU A 615 -13.99 15.19 16.17
C GLU A 615 -14.29 15.61 17.61
N ILE A 616 -14.42 14.64 18.52
CA ILE A 616 -14.65 14.91 19.95
C ILE A 616 -13.56 15.81 20.55
N LEU A 617 -12.34 15.80 20.00
CA LEU A 617 -11.24 16.70 20.40
C LEU A 617 -11.05 17.90 19.47
N THR A 618 -11.33 17.72 18.18
CA THR A 618 -10.86 18.65 17.13
C THR A 618 -11.95 19.56 16.55
N ALA A 619 -13.23 19.18 16.63
CA ALA A 619 -14.35 20.03 16.23
C ALA A 619 -14.63 21.07 17.33
N ALA A 620 -14.91 22.31 16.95
CA ALA A 620 -14.96 23.43 17.89
C ALA A 620 -16.07 23.28 18.94
N ASP A 621 -17.28 22.96 18.48
CA ASP A 621 -18.48 22.73 19.28
C ASP A 621 -18.34 21.50 20.19
N ARG A 622 -17.82 20.39 19.66
CA ARG A 622 -17.62 19.14 20.42
C ARG A 622 -16.54 19.29 21.48
N ALA A 623 -15.42 19.93 21.14
CA ALA A 623 -14.35 20.20 22.08
C ALA A 623 -14.80 21.14 23.20
N GLU A 624 -15.65 22.13 22.91
CA GLU A 624 -16.20 23.03 23.94
C GLU A 624 -17.05 22.27 24.97
N GLU A 625 -17.87 21.31 24.52
CA GLU A 625 -18.65 20.45 25.41
C GLU A 625 -17.74 19.58 26.29
N VAL A 626 -16.71 18.97 25.70
CA VAL A 626 -15.69 18.22 26.45
C VAL A 626 -14.98 19.10 27.47
N VAL A 627 -14.62 20.34 27.13
CA VAL A 627 -14.01 21.29 28.07
C VAL A 627 -14.92 21.55 29.27
N LYS A 628 -16.22 21.74 29.06
CA LYS A 628 -17.19 21.97 30.16
C LYS A 628 -17.22 20.77 31.11
N ILE A 629 -17.32 19.56 30.55
CA ILE A 629 -17.32 18.30 31.32
C ILE A 629 -16.02 18.16 32.12
N LEU A 630 -14.87 18.30 31.46
CA LEU A 630 -13.57 18.15 32.10
C LEU A 630 -13.33 19.22 33.17
N THR A 631 -13.77 20.45 32.95
CA THR A 631 -13.62 21.54 33.92
C THR A 631 -14.42 21.25 35.19
N ALA A 632 -15.69 20.86 35.05
CA ALA A 632 -16.54 20.50 36.18
C ALA A 632 -15.97 19.30 36.96
N PHE A 633 -15.49 18.29 36.24
CA PHE A 633 -14.87 17.11 36.85
C PHE A 633 -13.60 17.45 37.63
N VAL A 634 -12.71 18.28 37.07
CA VAL A 634 -11.48 18.70 37.75
C VAL A 634 -11.81 19.50 39.01
N ASP A 635 -12.76 20.44 38.95
CA ASP A 635 -13.20 21.19 40.13
C ASP A 635 -13.71 20.25 41.23
N ASP A 636 -14.61 19.31 40.90
CA ASP A 636 -15.20 18.37 41.86
C ASP A 636 -14.17 17.45 42.54
N VAL A 637 -13.24 16.85 41.79
CA VAL A 637 -12.28 15.90 42.37
C VAL A 637 -11.12 16.57 43.14
N THR A 638 -10.97 17.88 42.98
CA THR A 638 -9.89 18.66 43.60
C THR A 638 -10.39 19.67 44.64
N ASP A 639 -11.70 19.80 44.84
CA ASP A 639 -12.29 20.59 45.91
C ASP A 639 -11.88 20.04 47.30
N PRO A 640 -11.19 20.83 48.15
CA PRO A 640 -10.86 20.44 49.51
C PRO A 640 -12.09 20.12 50.38
N ALA A 641 -13.26 20.68 50.07
CA ALA A 641 -14.48 20.52 50.87
C ALA A 641 -15.21 19.18 50.65
N ALA A 642 -14.89 18.45 49.57
CA ALA A 642 -15.51 17.16 49.26
C ALA A 642 -14.98 15.99 50.13
N GLY A 643 -14.04 16.24 51.05
CA GLY A 643 -13.28 15.22 51.79
C GLY A 643 -13.71 14.90 53.24
N HIS A 644 -14.83 15.43 53.74
CA HIS A 644 -15.33 15.07 55.08
C HIS A 644 -16.75 14.51 54.99
N PRO A 645 -16.93 13.17 55.03
CA PRO A 645 -18.15 12.64 55.59
C PRO A 645 -18.16 13.05 57.06
N GLU A 646 -19.16 13.82 57.47
CA GLU A 646 -19.46 14.04 58.88
C GLU A 646 -19.58 12.66 59.55
N GLU A 647 -18.62 12.31 60.41
CA GLU A 647 -18.83 11.30 61.43
C GLU A 647 -19.89 11.86 62.38
N GLU A 648 -21.15 11.49 62.15
CA GLU A 648 -22.22 11.65 63.12
C GLU A 648 -21.84 10.90 64.41
N ARG A 649 -21.80 11.67 65.50
CA ARG A 649 -21.58 11.23 66.88
C ARG A 649 -22.75 10.46 67.46
#